data_AF-A0A9D4SHN0-F1
#
_entry.id   AF-A0A9D4SHN0-F1
#
_cell.length_a   1.000
_cell.length_b   1.000
_cell.length_c   1.000
_cell.angle_alpha   90.00
_cell.angle_beta   90.00
_cell.angle_gamma   90.00
#
_symmetry.space_group_name_H-M   'P 1'
#
loop_
_entity.id
_entity.type
_entity.pdbx_description
1 polymer ?
#
loop_
_entity_poly.entity_id
_entity_poly.type
_entity_poly.pdbx_seq_one_letter_code
_entity_poly.pdbx_strand_id
1 'polypeptide(L)'
;MDEFRHIQSRSDILSTLEHLNEEEQMIQQDVDLFLKKENELQLLMTSLIKHMANISLIESDAERLANLINFTSVMADNVSYKIRSFDLVKNRVSECLKQVEDIIDLRSCTDGIQKSLADEDYEKAARHIYRFLSMDESMLRKTALDESLSGNNEMPDTCSLEQSFVKLHEAEQNLKSIVMIRFDEAVAHKDSAGVERFFKIFPLIKQHKQGLDQFSNYLRSQIIEEITNKKINAATKGSVTLAKLSNLFETIAQKIDVHYPLIETYYGPGNLFPVVVKLQKECDAQVKSIIEDYQNEKTFTSLVSNVSRALKNFSTNQNMNKLDPKVVDKHLNDIMYMINRNQTYLNFISNRLIGDIEAAKNNEKVDQRHDELPVRFGSQDIDSLIRDCTLSRMIHDLDSVYVLLEEYFLKESIQKAIQLDAIDIDHKDLDSTAITSSMLDDIFFIIKKCLKRAISCGSANVIMAMINHCSIVLETIFYEVINNRIKCGYPNASSTLDLANAYNALQAGRYLQSSNDVEQMKIMFICALNNLDTACEYLNKLNQTITVDVTNSGVLQKNQIDLFDSCLSNFSSLSSKFQMLIQSGMQQLFAVVFKTIVKSMIDSFISTSHELNDQDIITYEVSEGLRPFIQTFLMNINSTLAPFKKQLTEKNFDTLLTVISAEISNRLYKALFKCLFNKFGGFQLDREVRAIINFLTSISPTTITLREYFSKLKFIGVIFTLENINEINDYIHSEGNYNALRVNPNELHQLLRLYSELSTNDLRKIKL
;
A
#
# COMPACT_ATOMS: atom_id res chain seq x y z
N MET A 1 34.53 -38.24 93.12
CA MET A 1 34.40 -38.93 94.43
C MET A 1 32.95 -39.03 94.93
N ASP A 2 31.95 -39.03 94.03
CA ASP A 2 30.62 -39.63 94.30
C ASP A 2 30.24 -40.72 93.27
N GLU A 3 30.98 -40.87 92.16
CA GLU A 3 30.82 -41.96 91.18
C GLU A 3 31.56 -43.27 91.52
N PHE A 4 32.28 -43.31 92.64
CA PHE A 4 33.23 -44.39 92.95
C PHE A 4 32.71 -45.34 94.06
N ARG A 5 31.39 -45.36 94.32
CA ARG A 5 30.73 -46.26 95.29
C ARG A 5 30.47 -47.69 94.77
N HIS A 6 30.86 -48.01 93.54
CA HIS A 6 30.71 -49.36 92.97
C HIS A 6 32.03 -50.07 92.69
N ILE A 7 33.15 -49.49 93.10
CA ILE A 7 34.47 -50.07 92.85
C ILE A 7 34.82 -51.03 93.99
N GLN A 8 34.18 -52.19 93.98
CA GLN A 8 34.55 -53.32 94.84
C GLN A 8 35.24 -54.44 94.06
N SER A 9 35.45 -54.25 92.75
CA SER A 9 36.19 -55.18 91.89
C SER A 9 37.37 -54.50 91.18
N ARG A 10 38.46 -55.26 90.94
CA ARG A 10 39.67 -54.78 90.26
C ARG A 10 39.43 -54.28 88.82
N SER A 11 38.34 -54.73 88.19
CA SER A 11 37.94 -54.31 86.84
C SER A 11 37.55 -52.84 86.81
N ASP A 12 36.82 -52.38 87.82
CA ASP A 12 36.30 -51.01 87.86
C ASP A 12 37.42 -49.98 88.07
N ILE A 13 38.46 -50.34 88.84
CA ILE A 13 39.65 -49.48 89.04
C ILE A 13 40.37 -49.23 87.71
N LEU A 14 40.60 -50.28 86.92
CA LEU A 14 41.32 -50.15 85.64
C LEU A 14 40.54 -49.28 84.64
N SER A 15 39.22 -49.47 84.55
CA SER A 15 38.37 -48.63 83.71
C SER A 15 38.42 -47.15 84.12
N THR A 16 38.41 -46.86 85.42
CA THR A 16 38.50 -45.46 85.88
C THR A 16 39.88 -44.83 85.67
N LEU A 17 40.94 -45.63 85.67
CA LEU A 17 42.31 -45.16 85.41
C LEU A 17 42.51 -44.85 83.92
N GLU A 18 41.96 -45.66 83.02
CA GLU A 18 41.91 -45.35 81.59
C GLU A 18 41.14 -44.04 81.34
N HIS A 19 39.97 -43.86 81.96
CA HIS A 19 39.20 -42.63 81.81
C HIS A 19 39.95 -41.40 82.31
N LEU A 20 40.68 -41.49 83.43
CA LEU A 20 41.48 -40.37 83.94
C LEU A 20 42.68 -40.02 83.04
N ASN A 21 43.33 -41.02 82.44
CA ASN A 21 44.40 -40.77 81.47
C ASN A 21 43.87 -40.13 80.18
N GLU A 22 42.68 -40.51 79.73
CA GLU A 22 42.01 -39.86 78.60
C GLU A 22 41.66 -38.40 78.92
N GLU A 23 41.15 -38.11 80.13
CA GLU A 23 40.90 -36.74 80.58
C GLU A 23 42.19 -35.90 80.67
N GLU A 24 43.28 -36.46 81.17
CA GLU A 24 44.57 -35.75 81.25
C GLU A 24 45.11 -35.41 79.86
N GLN A 25 45.01 -36.34 78.90
CA GLN A 25 45.38 -36.07 77.50
C GLN A 25 44.51 -34.97 76.87
N MET A 26 43.21 -34.96 77.14
CA MET A 26 42.30 -33.95 76.62
C MET A 26 42.64 -32.55 77.17
N ILE A 27 42.89 -32.44 78.47
CA ILE A 27 43.27 -31.16 79.09
C ILE A 27 44.59 -30.64 78.51
N GLN A 28 45.55 -31.54 78.27
CA GLN A 28 46.83 -31.13 77.71
C GLN A 28 46.71 -30.62 76.27
N GLN A 29 45.83 -31.22 75.47
CA GLN A 29 45.50 -30.71 74.13
C GLN A 29 44.84 -29.32 74.19
N ASP A 30 43.95 -29.08 75.15
CA ASP A 30 43.28 -27.79 75.32
C ASP A 30 44.26 -26.68 75.72
N VAL A 31 45.22 -26.96 76.61
CA VAL A 31 46.25 -25.98 77.00
C VAL A 31 47.14 -25.58 75.83
N ASP A 32 47.57 -26.54 75.01
CA ASP A 32 48.34 -26.26 73.79
C ASP A 32 47.55 -25.42 72.78
N LEU A 33 46.22 -25.63 72.70
CA LEU A 33 45.32 -24.80 71.90
C LEU A 33 45.24 -23.36 72.41
N PHE A 34 45.17 -23.14 73.72
CA PHE A 34 45.11 -21.79 74.29
C PHE A 34 46.41 -21.01 74.13
N LEU A 35 47.57 -21.66 74.29
CA LEU A 35 48.88 -21.01 74.08
C LEU A 35 49.08 -20.57 72.62
N LYS A 36 48.57 -21.35 71.66
CA LYS A 36 48.56 -20.92 70.25
C LYS A 36 47.71 -19.66 70.02
N LYS A 37 46.54 -19.56 70.67
CA LYS A 37 45.68 -18.37 70.58
C LYS A 37 46.32 -17.11 71.17
N GLU A 38 47.11 -17.24 72.24
CA GLU A 38 47.79 -16.09 72.84
C GLU A 38 48.83 -15.48 71.89
N ASN A 39 49.60 -16.32 71.18
CA ASN A 39 50.56 -15.87 70.17
C ASN A 39 49.85 -15.17 68.99
N GLU A 40 48.71 -15.68 68.54
CA GLU A 40 47.91 -15.02 67.48
C GLU A 40 47.41 -13.64 67.93
N LEU A 41 46.96 -13.52 69.18
CA LEU A 41 46.49 -12.26 69.76
C LEU A 41 47.60 -11.20 69.84
N GLN A 42 48.83 -11.58 70.21
CA GLN A 42 49.97 -10.64 70.24
C GLN A 42 50.33 -10.14 68.83
N LEU A 43 50.30 -11.01 67.82
CA LEU A 43 50.54 -10.61 66.42
C LEU A 43 49.48 -9.60 65.94
N LEU A 44 48.21 -9.85 66.26
CA LEU A 44 47.11 -8.93 65.94
C LEU A 44 47.28 -7.57 66.64
N MET A 45 47.66 -7.56 67.91
CA MET A 45 47.85 -6.33 68.68
C MET A 45 49.02 -5.49 68.12
N THR A 46 50.11 -6.13 67.69
CA THR A 46 51.25 -5.46 67.05
C THR A 46 50.85 -4.87 65.69
N SER A 47 50.06 -5.60 64.91
CA SER A 47 49.48 -5.11 63.66
C SER A 47 48.59 -3.89 63.89
N LEU A 48 47.75 -3.93 64.92
CA LEU A 48 46.80 -2.87 65.24
C LEU A 48 47.51 -1.57 65.65
N ILE A 49 48.61 -1.66 66.40
CA ILE A 49 49.46 -0.48 66.73
C ILE A 49 50.04 0.15 65.45
N LYS A 50 50.51 -0.67 64.51
CA LYS A 50 51.03 -0.18 63.23
C LYS A 50 49.94 0.51 62.40
N HIS A 51 48.72 -0.05 62.37
CA HIS A 51 47.58 0.57 61.71
C HIS A 51 47.14 1.87 62.38
N MET A 52 47.19 1.96 63.70
CA MET A 52 46.84 3.18 64.45
C MET A 52 47.77 4.35 64.11
N ALA A 53 49.08 4.09 63.99
CA ALA A 53 50.04 5.10 63.55
C ALA A 53 49.72 5.61 62.12
N ASN A 54 49.37 4.70 61.20
CA ASN A 54 48.97 5.09 59.85
C ASN A 54 47.68 5.93 59.84
N ILE A 55 46.70 5.65 60.71
CA ILE A 55 45.47 6.42 60.82
C ILE A 55 45.77 7.86 61.25
N SER A 56 46.65 8.07 62.24
CA SER A 56 47.03 9.43 62.66
C SER A 56 47.74 10.23 61.56
N LEU A 57 48.50 9.54 60.70
CA LEU A 57 49.18 10.15 59.56
C LEU A 57 48.17 10.56 58.48
N ILE A 58 47.18 9.72 58.22
CA ILE A 58 46.05 10.02 57.33
C ILE A 58 45.21 11.18 57.86
N GLU A 59 44.99 11.26 59.17
CA GLU A 59 44.26 12.37 59.80
C GLU A 59 44.97 13.72 59.55
N SER A 60 46.29 13.77 59.79
CA SER A 60 47.12 14.95 59.50
C SER A 60 47.11 15.34 58.01
N ASP A 61 47.25 14.35 57.12
CA ASP A 61 47.22 14.59 55.67
C ASP A 61 45.83 15.07 55.21
N ALA A 62 44.75 14.54 55.79
CA ALA A 62 43.38 14.96 55.52
C ALA A 62 43.12 16.40 56.00
N GLU A 63 43.64 16.77 57.17
CA GLU A 63 43.53 18.13 57.70
C GLU A 63 44.31 19.12 56.82
N ARG A 64 45.51 18.74 56.37
CA ARG A 64 46.30 19.52 55.41
C ARG A 64 45.58 19.68 54.07
N LEU A 65 44.96 18.62 53.56
CA LEU A 65 44.19 18.66 52.32
C LEU A 65 42.94 19.54 52.47
N ALA A 66 42.22 19.44 53.58
CA ALA A 66 41.06 20.28 53.88
C ALA A 66 41.45 21.77 53.89
N ASN A 67 42.58 22.10 54.52
CA ASN A 67 43.11 23.46 54.53
C ASN A 67 43.50 23.96 53.13
N LEU A 68 44.13 23.11 52.31
CA LEU A 68 44.45 23.44 50.91
C LEU A 68 43.20 23.63 50.04
N ILE A 69 42.19 22.78 50.21
CA ILE A 69 40.90 22.90 49.51
C ILE A 69 40.21 24.20 49.93
N ASN A 70 40.16 24.51 51.22
CA ASN A 70 39.55 25.75 51.71
C ASN A 70 40.28 26.99 51.17
N PHE A 71 41.62 27.00 51.19
CA PHE A 71 42.42 28.07 50.59
C PHE A 71 42.14 28.21 49.08
N THR A 72 42.09 27.08 48.37
CA THR A 72 41.80 27.06 46.92
C THR A 72 40.38 27.56 46.63
N SER A 73 39.40 27.19 47.46
CA SER A 73 38.01 27.67 47.35
C SER A 73 37.93 29.18 47.54
N VAL A 74 38.54 29.71 48.59
CA VAL A 74 38.58 31.16 48.85
C VAL A 74 39.28 31.90 47.70
N MET A 75 40.36 31.33 47.15
CA MET A 75 41.05 31.92 46.00
C MET A 75 40.19 31.87 44.72
N ALA A 76 39.49 30.76 44.48
CA ALA A 76 38.57 30.60 43.35
C ALA A 76 37.36 31.55 43.45
N ASP A 77 36.80 31.75 44.64
CA ASP A 77 35.71 32.72 44.88
C ASP A 77 36.18 34.15 44.62
N ASN A 78 37.37 34.51 45.09
CA ASN A 78 37.95 35.82 44.83
C ASN A 78 38.23 36.07 43.34
N VAL A 79 38.73 35.06 42.63
CA VAL A 79 38.94 35.12 41.17
C VAL A 79 37.61 35.21 40.44
N SER A 80 36.63 34.40 40.80
CA SER A 80 35.29 34.41 40.20
C SER A 80 34.57 35.75 40.42
N TYR A 81 34.70 36.34 41.61
CA TYR A 81 34.15 37.66 41.89
C TYR A 81 34.82 38.74 41.03
N LYS A 82 36.16 38.73 40.91
CA LYS A 82 36.88 39.66 40.03
C LYS A 82 36.53 39.48 38.56
N ILE A 83 36.34 38.24 38.09
CA ILE A 83 35.91 37.97 36.71
C ILE A 83 34.49 38.48 36.50
N ARG A 84 33.55 38.19 37.40
CA ARG A 84 32.16 38.70 37.30
C ARG A 84 32.11 40.22 37.32
N SER A 85 32.89 40.88 38.17
CA SER A 85 32.94 42.35 38.21
C SER A 85 33.59 42.92 36.95
N PHE A 86 34.64 42.29 36.43
CA PHE A 86 35.25 42.66 35.15
C PHE A 86 34.29 42.45 33.97
N ASP A 87 33.57 41.32 33.92
CA ASP A 87 32.56 41.03 32.89
C ASP A 87 31.40 42.02 32.95
N LEU A 88 30.97 42.42 34.15
CA LEU A 88 29.94 43.45 34.33
C LEU A 88 30.40 44.81 33.80
N VAL A 89 31.66 45.19 34.08
CA VAL A 89 32.26 46.42 33.53
C VAL A 89 32.39 46.31 32.01
N LYS A 90 32.89 45.18 31.49
CA LYS A 90 33.04 44.94 30.05
C LYS A 90 31.70 45.00 29.32
N ASN A 91 30.66 44.36 29.86
CA ASN A 91 29.31 44.39 29.29
C ASN A 91 28.76 45.81 29.26
N ARG A 92 28.87 46.57 30.36
CA ARG A 92 28.44 47.98 30.40
C ARG A 92 29.21 48.86 29.40
N VAL A 93 30.51 48.64 29.26
CA VAL A 93 31.33 49.35 28.26
C VAL A 93 30.91 48.98 26.84
N SER A 94 30.64 47.70 26.56
CA SER A 94 30.15 47.28 25.24
C SER A 94 28.75 47.79 24.93
N GLU A 95 27.86 47.87 25.93
CA GLU A 95 26.53 48.47 25.78
C GLU A 95 26.64 49.96 25.49
N CYS A 96 27.49 50.70 26.23
CA CYS A 96 27.72 52.12 26.00
C CYS A 96 28.34 52.39 24.62
N LEU A 97 29.30 51.57 24.17
CA LEU A 97 29.86 51.68 22.82
C LEU A 97 28.80 51.46 21.73
N LYS A 98 27.96 50.43 21.89
CA LYS A 98 26.85 50.17 20.96
C LYS A 98 25.86 51.34 20.95
N GLN A 99 25.54 51.91 22.12
CA GLN A 99 24.66 53.08 22.22
C GLN A 99 25.23 54.31 21.52
N VAL A 100 26.53 54.58 21.67
CA VAL A 100 27.19 55.69 20.97
C VAL A 100 27.18 55.46 19.46
N GLU A 101 27.43 54.23 19.02
CA GLU A 101 27.34 53.84 17.60
C GLU A 101 25.92 54.04 17.07
N ASP A 102 24.89 53.62 17.82
CA ASP A 102 23.48 53.81 17.47
C ASP A 102 23.09 55.30 17.37
N ILE A 103 23.61 56.17 18.27
CA ILE A 103 23.37 57.63 18.22
C ILE A 103 24.05 58.28 17.01
N ILE A 104 25.29 57.88 16.71
CA ILE A 104 26.02 58.35 15.52
C ILE A 104 25.25 57.93 14.26
N ASP A 105 24.80 56.68 14.24
CA ASP A 105 24.07 56.13 13.12
C ASP A 105 22.69 56.78 12.94
N LEU A 106 22.01 57.17 14.02
CA LEU A 106 20.74 57.91 13.98
C LEU A 106 20.91 59.30 13.38
N ARG A 107 21.97 60.05 13.76
CA ARG A 107 22.30 61.33 13.11
C ARG A 107 22.62 61.14 11.63
N SER A 108 23.44 60.14 11.30
CA SER A 108 23.78 59.81 9.90
C SER A 108 22.55 59.40 9.08
N CYS A 109 21.60 58.66 9.66
CA CYS A 109 20.33 58.33 9.01
C CYS A 109 19.46 59.57 8.80
N THR A 110 19.36 60.46 9.79
CA THR A 110 18.57 61.71 9.70
C THR A 110 19.09 62.61 8.58
N ASP A 111 20.40 62.85 8.55
CA ASP A 111 21.04 63.67 7.52
C ASP A 111 21.01 62.98 6.14
N GLY A 112 21.24 61.66 6.12
CA GLY A 112 21.22 60.85 4.90
C GLY A 112 19.84 60.79 4.25
N ILE A 113 18.77 60.72 5.04
CA ILE A 113 17.38 60.68 4.55
C ILE A 113 16.99 62.04 3.97
N GLN A 114 17.29 63.15 4.65
CA GLN A 114 16.99 64.49 4.14
C GLN A 114 17.70 64.76 2.81
N LYS A 115 18.98 64.38 2.71
CA LYS A 115 19.75 64.54 1.48
C LYS A 115 19.24 63.63 0.35
N SER A 116 18.95 62.36 0.65
CA SER A 116 18.48 61.41 -0.36
C SER A 116 17.06 61.72 -0.85
N LEU A 117 16.19 62.27 0.00
CA LEU A 117 14.86 62.74 -0.41
C LEU A 117 14.96 64.00 -1.28
N ALA A 118 15.91 64.90 -1.02
CA ALA A 118 16.16 66.07 -1.86
C ALA A 118 16.76 65.71 -3.23
N ASP A 119 17.60 64.67 -3.27
CA ASP A 119 18.22 64.15 -4.50
C ASP A 119 17.29 63.18 -5.29
N GLU A 120 16.05 62.97 -4.84
CA GLU A 120 15.09 61.98 -5.38
C GLU A 120 15.63 60.52 -5.44
N ASP A 121 16.64 60.19 -4.65
CA ASP A 121 17.24 58.86 -4.57
C ASP A 121 16.55 58.00 -3.49
N TYR A 122 15.39 57.46 -3.86
CA TYR A 122 14.53 56.69 -2.95
C TYR A 122 15.16 55.39 -2.43
N GLU A 123 16.13 54.79 -3.15
CA GLU A 123 16.79 53.55 -2.71
C GLU A 123 17.78 53.79 -1.56
N LYS A 124 18.53 54.90 -1.62
CA LYS A 124 19.39 55.31 -0.51
C LYS A 124 18.57 55.76 0.67
N ALA A 125 17.50 56.52 0.44
CA ALA A 125 16.56 56.91 1.48
C ALA A 125 15.98 55.68 2.20
N ALA A 126 15.54 54.67 1.44
CA ALA A 126 15.01 53.42 1.98
C ALA A 126 16.04 52.62 2.79
N ARG A 127 17.32 52.60 2.38
CA ARG A 127 18.40 51.95 3.16
C ARG A 127 18.66 52.65 4.50
N HIS A 128 18.65 53.97 4.52
CA HIS A 128 18.79 54.73 5.77
C HIS A 128 17.57 54.53 6.69
N ILE A 129 16.36 54.47 6.13
CA ILE A 129 15.14 54.14 6.89
C ILE A 129 15.17 52.71 7.40
N TYR A 130 15.61 51.74 6.60
CA TYR A 130 15.77 50.35 7.05
C TYR A 130 16.72 50.26 8.24
N ARG A 131 17.88 50.95 8.16
CA ARG A 131 18.84 51.00 9.26
C ARG A 131 18.23 51.63 10.51
N PHE A 132 17.48 52.72 10.37
CA PHE A 132 16.75 53.33 11.48
C PHE A 132 15.71 52.37 12.08
N LEU A 133 14.91 51.69 11.26
CA LEU A 133 13.89 50.74 11.72
C LEU A 133 14.50 49.47 12.34
N SER A 134 15.79 49.19 12.12
CA SER A 134 16.53 48.11 12.76
C SER A 134 17.13 48.48 14.13
N MET A 135 17.07 49.76 14.51
CA MET A 135 17.54 50.24 15.81
C MET A 135 16.47 50.10 16.89
N ASP A 136 16.91 49.84 18.12
CA ASP A 136 16.02 49.76 19.30
C ASP A 136 15.64 51.15 19.80
N GLU A 137 14.54 51.68 19.25
CA GLU A 137 13.99 52.98 19.63
C GLU A 137 13.66 53.07 21.14
N SER A 138 13.25 51.95 21.75
CA SER A 138 12.90 51.89 23.18
C SER A 138 14.12 52.01 24.10
N MET A 139 15.30 51.56 23.66
CA MET A 139 16.55 51.67 24.42
C MET A 139 17.09 53.10 24.34
N LEU A 140 17.06 53.69 23.13
CA LEU A 140 17.52 55.06 22.87
C LEU A 140 16.67 56.12 23.61
N ARG A 141 15.34 55.92 23.66
CA ARG A 141 14.44 56.80 24.43
C ARG A 141 14.66 56.70 25.94
N LYS A 142 14.99 55.52 26.49
CA LYS A 142 15.30 55.35 27.91
C LYS A 142 16.58 56.08 28.31
N THR A 143 17.62 56.02 27.48
CA THR A 143 18.90 56.72 27.73
C THR A 143 18.72 58.24 27.76
N ALA A 144 17.90 58.80 26.85
CA ALA A 144 17.57 60.23 26.85
C ALA A 144 16.80 60.69 28.10
N LEU A 145 16.04 59.79 28.73
CA LEU A 145 15.34 60.03 29.99
C LEU A 145 16.27 59.91 31.22
N ASP A 146 17.20 58.96 31.24
CA ASP A 146 18.15 58.78 32.35
C ASP A 146 19.17 59.94 32.46
N GLU A 147 19.59 60.54 31.34
CA GLU A 147 20.41 61.76 31.34
C GLU A 147 19.68 62.97 31.93
N SER A 148 18.34 63.00 31.87
CA SER A 148 17.54 64.11 32.44
C SER A 148 17.41 64.06 33.97
N LEU A 149 17.68 62.90 34.59
CA LEU A 149 17.63 62.71 36.04
C LEU A 149 18.99 62.94 36.72
N SER A 150 20.10 62.85 35.98
CA SER A 150 21.44 63.20 36.48
C SER A 150 21.71 64.68 36.26
N GLY A 151 21.18 65.52 37.15
CA GLY A 151 21.23 66.97 37.07
C GLY A 151 22.61 67.55 36.78
N ASN A 152 22.77 68.07 35.56
CA ASN A 152 23.62 69.21 35.26
C ASN A 152 22.82 70.18 34.38
N ASN A 153 22.61 71.38 34.90
CA ASN A 153 21.86 72.47 34.28
C ASN A 153 22.67 73.13 33.15
N GLU A 154 22.82 72.44 32.03
CA GLU A 154 23.04 73.08 30.73
C GLU A 154 21.94 72.63 29.76
N MET A 155 21.56 73.54 28.86
CA MET A 155 20.39 73.54 27.99
C MET A 155 20.22 72.27 27.10
N PRO A 156 18.99 71.99 26.61
CA PRO A 156 18.50 70.63 26.36
C PRO A 156 18.86 70.05 24.99
N ASP A 157 19.83 69.13 24.93
CA ASP A 157 20.04 68.25 23.77
C ASP A 157 18.97 67.15 23.63
N THR A 158 18.14 66.95 24.67
CA THR A 158 16.98 66.03 24.65
C THR A 158 15.92 66.46 23.62
N CYS A 159 15.82 67.75 23.29
CA CYS A 159 14.89 68.25 22.28
C CYS A 159 15.38 67.95 20.84
N SER A 160 16.69 67.83 20.61
CA SER A 160 17.27 67.50 19.30
C SER A 160 17.01 66.04 18.93
N LEU A 161 17.05 65.11 19.89
CA LEU A 161 16.86 63.69 19.63
C LEU A 161 15.38 63.37 19.32
N GLU A 162 14.44 63.87 20.14
CA GLU A 162 13.01 63.67 19.91
C GLU A 162 12.54 64.32 18.59
N GLN A 163 13.08 65.50 18.24
CA GLN A 163 12.84 66.12 16.94
C GLN A 163 13.40 65.29 15.77
N SER A 164 14.51 64.58 15.97
CA SER A 164 15.08 63.69 14.96
C SER A 164 14.20 62.46 14.76
N PHE A 165 13.65 61.87 15.83
CA PHE A 165 12.66 60.79 15.73
C PHE A 165 11.37 61.21 15.00
N VAL A 166 10.83 62.39 15.31
CA VAL A 166 9.64 62.92 14.63
C VAL A 166 9.91 63.13 13.14
N LYS A 167 11.05 63.74 12.78
CA LYS A 167 11.46 63.95 11.39
C LYS A 167 11.69 62.63 10.64
N LEU A 168 12.22 61.61 11.31
CA LEU A 168 12.44 60.29 10.74
C LEU A 168 11.11 59.56 10.47
N HIS A 169 10.16 59.59 11.40
CA HIS A 169 8.82 59.03 11.19
C HIS A 169 8.03 59.78 10.11
N GLU A 170 8.14 61.11 10.05
CA GLU A 170 7.54 61.91 8.98
C GLU A 170 8.16 61.56 7.61
N ALA A 171 9.49 61.45 7.53
CA ALA A 171 10.19 61.03 6.33
C ALA A 171 9.86 59.58 5.92
N GLU A 172 9.65 58.68 6.88
CA GLU A 172 9.19 57.31 6.63
C GLU A 172 7.77 57.30 6.01
N GLN A 173 6.82 58.05 6.58
CA GLN A 173 5.47 58.15 6.02
C GLN A 173 5.46 58.80 4.63
N ASN A 174 6.27 59.84 4.43
CA ASN A 174 6.42 60.49 3.14
C ASN A 174 7.06 59.56 2.10
N LEU A 175 8.07 58.77 2.47
CA LEU A 175 8.65 57.80 1.55
C LEU A 175 7.64 56.69 1.19
N LYS A 176 6.85 56.21 2.17
CA LYS A 176 5.79 55.22 1.93
C LYS A 176 4.78 55.71 0.88
N SER A 177 4.29 56.94 1.03
CA SER A 177 3.30 57.50 0.10
C SER A 177 3.88 57.74 -1.29
N ILE A 178 5.11 58.28 -1.38
CA ILE A 178 5.78 58.50 -2.65
C ILE A 178 6.04 57.17 -3.38
N VAL A 179 6.54 56.15 -2.68
CA VAL A 179 6.82 54.83 -3.27
C VAL A 179 5.53 54.18 -3.78
N MET A 180 4.41 54.29 -3.07
CA MET A 180 3.11 53.79 -3.55
C MET A 180 2.66 54.50 -4.83
N ILE A 181 2.69 55.84 -4.85
CA ILE A 181 2.26 56.61 -6.02
C ILE A 181 3.15 56.30 -7.23
N ARG A 182 4.47 56.28 -7.04
CA ARG A 182 5.43 55.99 -8.10
C ARG A 182 5.32 54.54 -8.60
N PHE A 183 5.00 53.59 -7.71
CA PHE A 183 4.72 52.21 -8.11
C PHE A 183 3.47 52.14 -8.99
N ASP A 184 2.38 52.78 -8.59
CA ASP A 184 1.14 52.82 -9.37
C ASP A 184 1.33 53.54 -10.73
N GLU A 185 2.12 54.62 -10.77
CA GLU A 185 2.53 55.29 -12.01
C GLU A 185 3.35 54.35 -12.92
N ALA A 186 4.31 53.61 -12.37
CA ALA A 186 5.12 52.65 -13.13
C ALA A 186 4.28 51.50 -13.70
N VAL A 187 3.28 51.02 -12.93
CA VAL A 187 2.29 50.04 -13.39
C VAL A 187 1.44 50.61 -14.52
N ALA A 188 0.96 51.85 -14.41
CA ALA A 188 0.17 52.50 -15.45
C ALA A 188 0.96 52.73 -16.75
N HIS A 189 2.26 53.07 -16.64
CA HIS A 189 3.16 53.29 -17.77
C HIS A 189 3.77 52.00 -18.34
N LYS A 190 3.49 50.82 -17.76
CA LYS A 190 4.04 49.51 -18.14
C LYS A 190 5.58 49.44 -18.08
N ASP A 191 6.19 50.19 -17.18
CA ASP A 191 7.64 50.16 -16.97
C ASP A 191 8.02 49.00 -16.04
N SER A 192 8.38 47.85 -16.63
CA SER A 192 8.81 46.67 -15.87
C SER A 192 10.03 46.92 -14.99
N ALA A 193 10.96 47.78 -15.43
CA ALA A 193 12.17 48.07 -14.68
C ALA A 193 11.85 48.97 -13.47
N GLY A 194 10.97 49.95 -13.66
CA GLY A 194 10.44 50.79 -12.58
C GLY A 194 9.69 49.98 -11.52
N VAL A 195 8.81 49.07 -11.94
CA VAL A 195 8.06 48.18 -11.03
C VAL A 195 9.00 47.33 -10.19
N GLU A 196 10.01 46.68 -10.78
CA GLU A 196 11.00 45.90 -10.03
C GLU A 196 11.83 46.76 -9.07
N ARG A 197 12.18 47.99 -9.48
CA ARG A 197 12.95 48.93 -8.67
C ARG A 197 12.19 49.32 -7.40
N PHE A 198 10.94 49.75 -7.54
CA PHE A 198 10.09 50.11 -6.39
C PHE A 198 9.68 48.89 -5.58
N PHE A 199 9.52 47.72 -6.20
CA PHE A 199 9.24 46.46 -5.50
C PHE A 199 10.34 46.07 -4.50
N LYS A 200 11.62 46.37 -4.80
CA LYS A 200 12.76 46.15 -3.90
C LYS A 200 12.78 47.10 -2.70
N ILE A 201 12.06 48.22 -2.78
CA ILE A 201 12.04 49.26 -1.75
C ILE A 201 11.04 48.92 -0.63
N PHE A 202 9.89 48.31 -0.94
CA PHE A 202 8.88 47.96 0.07
C PHE A 202 9.39 47.13 1.27
N PRO A 203 10.26 46.12 1.10
CA PRO A 203 10.88 45.40 2.22
C PRO A 203 11.71 46.30 3.13
N LEU A 204 12.46 47.24 2.56
CA LEU A 204 13.33 48.15 3.30
C LEU A 204 12.54 49.09 4.22
N ILE A 205 11.27 49.35 3.90
CA ILE A 205 10.37 50.20 4.68
C ILE A 205 9.41 49.35 5.56
N LYS A 206 9.72 48.07 5.80
CA LYS A 206 8.90 47.11 6.56
C LYS A 206 7.46 46.94 6.03
N GLN A 207 7.17 47.28 4.78
CA GLN A 207 5.86 47.14 4.13
C GLN A 207 5.76 45.90 3.23
N HIS A 208 6.25 44.76 3.72
CA HIS A 208 6.29 43.51 2.95
C HIS A 208 4.91 43.10 2.40
N LYS A 209 3.87 43.14 3.23
CA LYS A 209 2.51 42.71 2.84
C LYS A 209 1.91 43.57 1.73
N GLN A 210 2.07 44.89 1.81
CA GLN A 210 1.51 45.82 0.81
C GLN A 210 2.27 45.75 -0.51
N GLY A 211 3.60 45.63 -0.48
CA GLY A 211 4.41 45.45 -1.68
C GLY A 211 4.05 44.17 -2.44
N LEU A 212 3.90 43.05 -1.73
CA LEU A 212 3.44 41.78 -2.32
C LEU A 212 2.01 41.89 -2.86
N ASP A 213 1.12 42.59 -2.16
CA ASP A 213 -0.27 42.78 -2.57
C ASP A 213 -0.40 43.53 -3.90
N GLN A 214 0.31 44.67 -4.03
CA GLN A 214 0.34 45.50 -5.23
C GLN A 214 1.03 44.79 -6.39
N PHE A 215 2.18 44.14 -6.14
CA PHE A 215 2.88 43.36 -7.16
C PHE A 215 2.05 42.20 -7.69
N SER A 216 1.30 41.52 -6.81
CA SER A 216 0.36 40.48 -7.23
C SER A 216 -0.77 41.01 -8.12
N ASN A 217 -1.26 42.24 -7.88
CA ASN A 217 -2.28 42.88 -8.71
C ASN A 217 -1.71 43.29 -10.09
N TYR A 218 -0.45 43.73 -10.12
CA TYR A 218 0.27 43.99 -11.37
C TYR A 218 0.41 42.71 -12.20
N LEU A 219 0.90 41.61 -11.60
CA LEU A 219 1.01 40.32 -12.29
C LEU A 219 -0.33 39.80 -12.80
N ARG A 220 -1.40 39.96 -12.00
CA ARG A 220 -2.77 39.64 -12.43
C ARG A 220 -3.16 40.40 -13.71
N SER A 221 -2.93 41.71 -13.73
CA SER A 221 -3.28 42.56 -14.88
C SER A 221 -2.50 42.15 -16.13
N GLN A 222 -1.22 41.82 -15.96
CA GLN A 222 -0.37 41.34 -17.05
C GLN A 222 -0.83 39.98 -17.60
N ILE A 223 -1.27 39.06 -16.74
CA ILE A 223 -1.81 37.76 -17.14
C ILE A 223 -3.09 37.96 -17.98
N ILE A 224 -4.01 38.82 -17.54
CA ILE A 224 -5.24 39.13 -18.28
C ILE A 224 -4.92 39.71 -19.67
N GLU A 225 -3.98 40.66 -19.76
CA GLU A 225 -3.56 41.24 -21.04
C GLU A 225 -2.91 40.20 -21.97
N GLU A 226 -2.04 39.34 -21.45
CA GLU A 226 -1.37 38.31 -22.26
C GLU A 226 -2.35 37.24 -22.79
N ILE A 227 -3.35 36.86 -22.01
CA ILE A 227 -4.39 35.90 -22.44
C ILE A 227 -5.30 36.53 -23.50
N THR A 228 -5.71 37.78 -23.31
CA THR A 228 -6.62 38.48 -24.24
C THR A 228 -5.95 38.83 -25.57
N ASN A 229 -4.65 39.14 -25.56
CA ASN A 229 -3.91 39.54 -26.76
C ASN A 229 -3.39 38.36 -27.59
N LYS A 230 -3.15 37.17 -27.00
CA LYS A 230 -2.70 35.99 -27.75
C LYS A 230 -3.84 35.40 -28.58
N LYS A 231 -3.93 35.79 -29.86
CA LYS A 231 -4.79 35.13 -30.86
C LYS A 231 -4.28 33.71 -31.13
N ILE A 232 -5.05 32.71 -30.69
CA ILE A 232 -4.75 31.31 -30.98
C ILE A 232 -5.28 30.97 -32.38
N ASN A 233 -4.38 30.69 -33.32
CA ASN A 233 -4.74 30.29 -34.68
C ASN A 233 -5.29 28.85 -34.68
N ALA A 234 -6.60 28.73 -34.85
CA ALA A 234 -7.34 27.46 -34.79
C ALA A 234 -7.26 26.67 -36.11
N ALA A 235 -6.25 25.81 -36.28
CA ALA A 235 -6.25 24.83 -37.38
C ALA A 235 -7.12 23.59 -37.08
N THR A 236 -7.45 23.32 -35.82
CA THR A 236 -8.25 22.16 -35.39
C THR A 236 -9.25 22.57 -34.31
N LYS A 237 -10.55 22.58 -34.66
CA LYS A 237 -11.66 23.02 -33.80
C LYS A 237 -11.78 22.26 -32.45
N GLY A 238 -11.17 21.07 -32.31
CA GLY A 238 -11.14 20.31 -31.05
C GLY A 238 -10.05 20.71 -30.05
N SER A 239 -9.08 21.57 -30.42
CA SER A 239 -7.92 21.88 -29.57
C SER A 239 -7.86 23.35 -29.11
N VAL A 240 -8.83 24.19 -29.47
CA VAL A 240 -8.77 25.63 -29.11
C VAL A 240 -8.91 25.82 -27.60
N THR A 241 -9.85 25.12 -26.96
CA THR A 241 -10.04 25.17 -25.50
C THR A 241 -8.81 24.62 -24.76
N LEU A 242 -8.26 23.49 -25.22
CA LEU A 242 -7.05 22.89 -24.67
C LEU A 242 -5.83 23.80 -24.78
N ALA A 243 -5.65 24.45 -25.93
CA ALA A 243 -4.58 25.40 -26.16
C ALA A 243 -4.75 26.66 -25.30
N LYS A 244 -5.97 27.19 -25.15
CA LYS A 244 -6.26 28.31 -24.23
C LYS A 244 -5.89 27.98 -22.79
N LEU A 245 -6.31 26.81 -22.30
CA LEU A 245 -6.06 26.34 -20.94
C LEU A 245 -4.57 26.05 -20.69
N SER A 246 -3.90 25.42 -21.65
CA SER A 246 -2.44 25.19 -21.58
C SER A 246 -1.66 26.50 -21.57
N ASN A 247 -2.01 27.45 -22.43
CA ASN A 247 -1.36 28.76 -22.49
C ASN A 247 -1.57 29.54 -21.18
N LEU A 248 -2.75 29.46 -20.57
CA LEU A 248 -3.04 30.08 -19.28
C LEU A 248 -2.10 29.57 -18.20
N PHE A 249 -2.02 28.24 -18.02
CA PHE A 249 -1.17 27.64 -16.99
C PHE A 249 0.32 27.87 -17.23
N GLU A 250 0.78 27.77 -18.48
CA GLU A 250 2.17 28.07 -18.83
C GLU A 250 2.50 29.53 -18.56
N THR A 251 1.60 30.46 -18.88
CA THR A 251 1.81 31.90 -18.61
C THR A 251 1.93 32.15 -17.11
N ILE A 252 1.03 31.57 -16.29
CA ILE A 252 1.09 31.72 -14.83
C ILE A 252 2.38 31.10 -14.27
N ALA A 253 2.73 29.88 -14.69
CA ALA A 253 3.94 29.20 -14.25
C ALA A 253 5.21 30.00 -14.61
N GLN A 254 5.29 30.50 -15.85
CA GLN A 254 6.40 31.35 -16.29
C GLN A 254 6.53 32.63 -15.47
N LYS A 255 5.41 33.32 -15.17
CA LYS A 255 5.45 34.52 -14.32
C LYS A 255 5.92 34.21 -12.91
N ILE A 256 5.47 33.10 -12.33
CA ILE A 256 5.93 32.65 -11.01
C ILE A 256 7.44 32.37 -11.05
N ASP A 257 7.95 31.64 -12.04
CA ASP A 257 9.37 31.30 -12.11
C ASP A 257 10.30 32.49 -12.39
N VAL A 258 9.87 33.45 -13.23
CA VAL A 258 10.66 34.66 -13.51
C VAL A 258 10.76 35.55 -12.27
N HIS A 259 9.67 35.70 -11.51
CA HIS A 259 9.63 36.61 -10.37
C HIS A 259 9.96 35.96 -9.02
N TYR A 260 10.03 34.63 -8.94
CA TYR A 260 10.40 33.90 -7.72
C TYR A 260 11.78 34.31 -7.16
N PRO A 261 12.87 34.37 -7.95
CA PRO A 261 14.19 34.76 -7.42
C PRO A 261 14.20 36.17 -6.83
N LEU A 262 13.39 37.08 -7.39
CA LEU A 262 13.25 38.43 -6.89
C LEU A 262 12.55 38.46 -5.52
N ILE A 263 11.50 37.66 -5.35
CA ILE A 263 10.78 37.54 -4.07
C ILE A 263 11.69 36.90 -3.01
N GLU A 264 12.35 35.79 -3.36
CA GLU A 264 13.24 35.07 -2.44
C GLU A 264 14.42 35.94 -1.97
N THR A 265 15.03 36.72 -2.87
CA THR A 265 16.20 37.56 -2.55
C THR A 265 15.86 38.75 -1.65
N TYR A 266 14.73 39.43 -1.88
CA TYR A 266 14.41 40.70 -1.21
C TYR A 266 13.38 40.59 -0.10
N TYR A 267 12.45 39.64 -0.18
CA TYR A 267 11.42 39.41 0.83
C TYR A 267 11.75 38.21 1.72
N GLY A 268 12.65 37.32 1.28
CA GLY A 268 12.98 36.09 1.99
C GLY A 268 12.02 34.93 1.66
N PRO A 269 12.43 33.69 1.98
CA PRO A 269 11.65 32.49 1.68
C PRO A 269 10.35 32.42 2.51
N GLY A 270 9.31 31.83 1.92
CA GLY A 270 7.97 31.69 2.52
C GLY A 270 6.98 32.78 2.14
N ASN A 271 7.43 33.82 1.42
CA ASN A 271 6.60 34.96 0.99
C ASN A 271 5.98 34.78 -0.40
N LEU A 272 6.15 33.61 -1.05
CA LEU A 272 5.51 33.31 -2.33
C LEU A 272 4.01 33.04 -2.18
N PHE A 273 3.60 32.46 -1.04
CA PHE A 273 2.22 31.99 -0.83
C PHE A 273 1.14 33.07 -1.05
N PRO A 274 1.23 34.29 -0.48
CA PRO A 274 0.24 35.35 -0.71
C PRO A 274 0.09 35.76 -2.18
N VAL A 275 1.19 35.73 -2.94
CA VAL A 275 1.19 36.05 -4.37
C VAL A 275 0.44 34.97 -5.15
N VAL A 276 0.77 33.70 -4.89
CA VAL A 276 0.13 32.57 -5.56
C VAL A 276 -1.36 32.48 -5.24
N VAL A 277 -1.80 32.78 -4.02
CA VAL A 277 -3.24 32.84 -3.67
C VAL A 277 -4.00 33.82 -4.57
N LYS A 278 -3.42 34.99 -4.86
CA LYS A 278 -4.03 35.99 -5.72
C LYS A 278 -4.01 35.62 -7.20
N LEU A 279 -2.94 34.98 -7.66
CA LEU A 279 -2.81 34.48 -9.02
C LEU A 279 -3.76 33.30 -9.27
N GLN A 280 -3.90 32.40 -8.30
CA GLN A 280 -4.82 31.26 -8.37
C GLN A 280 -6.28 31.73 -8.49
N LYS A 281 -6.68 32.80 -7.79
CA LYS A 281 -8.02 33.39 -7.96
C LYS A 281 -8.28 33.94 -9.37
N GLU A 282 -7.25 34.47 -10.04
CA GLU A 282 -7.38 34.90 -11.44
C GLU A 282 -7.44 33.69 -12.37
N CYS A 283 -6.58 32.69 -12.14
CA CYS A 283 -6.58 31.42 -12.85
C CYS A 283 -7.98 30.78 -12.83
N ASP A 284 -8.56 30.69 -11.64
CA ASP A 284 -9.91 30.24 -11.36
C ASP A 284 -10.99 30.96 -12.22
N ALA A 285 -10.94 32.29 -12.29
CA ALA A 285 -11.88 33.09 -13.09
C ALA A 285 -11.75 32.81 -14.60
N GLN A 286 -10.51 32.75 -15.10
CA GLN A 286 -10.24 32.50 -16.52
C GLN A 286 -10.57 31.06 -16.92
N VAL A 287 -10.20 30.07 -16.11
CA VAL A 287 -10.55 28.66 -16.35
C VAL A 287 -12.05 28.46 -16.35
N LYS A 288 -12.78 29.10 -15.42
CA LYS A 288 -14.24 29.02 -15.38
C LYS A 288 -14.85 29.47 -16.72
N SER A 289 -14.43 30.62 -17.24
CA SER A 289 -14.87 31.13 -18.54
C SER A 289 -14.57 30.13 -19.68
N ILE A 290 -13.34 29.59 -19.71
CA ILE A 290 -12.90 28.63 -20.74
C ILE A 290 -13.70 27.32 -20.70
N ILE A 291 -13.96 26.78 -19.50
CA ILE A 291 -14.72 25.52 -19.34
C ILE A 291 -16.21 25.75 -19.62
N GLU A 292 -16.79 26.86 -19.17
CA GLU A 292 -18.18 27.22 -19.49
C GLU A 292 -18.38 27.36 -21.01
N ASP A 293 -17.45 27.99 -21.72
CA ASP A 293 -17.45 28.05 -23.19
C ASP A 293 -17.47 26.66 -23.84
N TYR A 294 -16.70 25.71 -23.29
CA TYR A 294 -16.67 24.33 -23.78
C TYR A 294 -17.94 23.56 -23.44
N GLN A 295 -18.47 23.70 -22.22
CA GLN A 295 -19.70 23.04 -21.79
C GLN A 295 -20.94 23.54 -22.53
N ASN A 296 -20.94 24.84 -22.90
CA ASN A 296 -22.00 25.49 -23.69
C ASN A 296 -21.95 25.13 -25.17
N GLU A 297 -20.92 24.40 -25.63
CA GLU A 297 -20.92 23.85 -26.97
C GLU A 297 -22.09 22.84 -27.09
N LYS A 298 -23.08 23.17 -27.94
CA LYS A 298 -24.33 22.37 -28.08
C LYS A 298 -24.07 20.87 -28.33
N THR A 299 -22.93 20.55 -28.93
CA THR A 299 -22.42 19.20 -29.19
C THR A 299 -22.11 18.45 -27.88
N PHE A 300 -21.46 19.09 -26.92
CA PHE A 300 -21.08 18.51 -25.63
C PHE A 300 -22.29 18.27 -24.73
N THR A 301 -23.14 19.28 -24.52
CA THR A 301 -24.32 19.16 -23.64
C THR A 301 -25.29 18.11 -24.15
N SER A 302 -25.52 18.06 -25.47
CA SER A 302 -26.38 17.04 -26.08
C SER A 302 -25.80 15.64 -25.93
N LEU A 303 -24.49 15.47 -26.11
CA LEU A 303 -23.79 14.19 -25.96
C LEU A 303 -23.92 13.66 -24.53
N VAL A 304 -23.62 14.47 -23.50
CA VAL A 304 -23.74 14.06 -22.09
C VAL A 304 -25.18 13.66 -21.75
N SER A 305 -26.16 14.43 -22.21
CA SER A 305 -27.58 14.12 -21.96
C SER A 305 -28.05 12.84 -22.63
N ASN A 306 -27.52 12.53 -23.83
CA ASN A 306 -27.87 11.33 -24.58
C ASN A 306 -27.18 10.10 -24.00
N VAL A 307 -25.92 10.23 -23.58
CA VAL A 307 -25.19 9.14 -22.90
C VAL A 307 -25.84 8.81 -21.56
N SER A 308 -26.21 9.81 -20.76
CA SER A 308 -26.92 9.58 -19.49
C SER A 308 -28.25 8.84 -19.71
N ARG A 309 -29.00 9.21 -20.76
CA ARG A 309 -30.25 8.51 -21.15
C ARG A 309 -29.99 7.09 -21.63
N ALA A 310 -28.97 6.88 -22.45
CA ALA A 310 -28.61 5.56 -22.96
C ALA A 310 -28.18 4.61 -21.84
N LEU A 311 -27.40 5.11 -20.86
CA LEU A 311 -26.95 4.32 -19.71
C LEU A 311 -28.10 3.91 -18.79
N LYS A 312 -29.09 4.79 -18.58
CA LYS A 312 -30.33 4.46 -17.85
C LYS A 312 -31.18 3.41 -18.58
N ASN A 313 -31.22 3.47 -19.90
CA ASN A 313 -32.01 2.54 -20.71
C ASN A 313 -31.28 1.23 -21.00
N PHE A 314 -30.00 1.10 -20.64
CA PHE A 314 -29.16 -0.06 -20.92
C PHE A 314 -29.75 -1.37 -20.36
N SER A 315 -30.42 -1.31 -19.20
CA SER A 315 -31.09 -2.46 -18.57
C SER A 315 -32.37 -2.92 -19.28
N THR A 316 -32.95 -2.11 -20.17
CA THR A 316 -34.27 -2.39 -20.80
C THR A 316 -34.17 -2.95 -22.22
N ASN A 317 -32.97 -3.18 -22.76
CA ASN A 317 -32.74 -3.70 -24.13
C ASN A 317 -33.49 -2.93 -25.24
N GLN A 318 -33.87 -1.67 -25.00
CA GLN A 318 -34.49 -0.82 -26.01
C GLN A 318 -33.42 -0.18 -26.89
N ASN A 319 -33.27 -0.68 -28.13
CA ASN A 319 -32.30 -0.26 -29.15
C ASN A 319 -32.53 1.16 -29.73
N MET A 320 -33.18 2.06 -29.00
CA MET A 320 -33.46 3.41 -29.50
C MET A 320 -32.38 4.39 -29.01
N ASN A 321 -31.62 4.94 -29.96
CA ASN A 321 -30.57 5.98 -29.81
C ASN A 321 -29.17 5.51 -29.33
N LYS A 322 -28.59 4.47 -29.93
CA LYS A 322 -27.17 4.13 -29.70
C LYS A 322 -26.25 5.16 -30.36
N LEU A 323 -25.45 5.88 -29.57
CA LEU A 323 -24.36 6.71 -30.09
C LEU A 323 -23.18 5.84 -30.50
N ASP A 324 -22.50 6.22 -31.60
CA ASP A 324 -21.28 5.56 -32.03
C ASP A 324 -20.14 5.81 -31.01
N PRO A 325 -19.52 4.75 -30.42
CA PRO A 325 -18.45 4.88 -29.44
C PRO A 325 -17.27 5.73 -29.92
N LYS A 326 -17.02 5.82 -31.24
CA LYS A 326 -15.96 6.67 -31.80
C LYS A 326 -16.17 8.17 -31.55
N VAL A 327 -17.41 8.63 -31.53
CA VAL A 327 -17.72 10.05 -31.27
C VAL A 327 -17.46 10.38 -29.79
N VAL A 328 -17.78 9.43 -28.90
CA VAL A 328 -17.51 9.54 -27.47
C VAL A 328 -16.00 9.48 -27.19
N ASP A 329 -15.27 8.59 -27.86
CA ASP A 329 -13.80 8.43 -27.73
C ASP A 329 -13.03 9.73 -28.00
N LYS A 330 -13.48 10.54 -28.99
CA LYS A 330 -12.88 11.84 -29.30
C LYS A 330 -13.04 12.83 -28.14
N HIS A 331 -14.25 12.98 -27.61
CA HIS A 331 -14.52 13.91 -26.51
C HIS A 331 -13.86 13.43 -25.21
N LEU A 332 -13.77 12.11 -24.99
CA LEU A 332 -13.05 11.53 -23.85
C LEU A 332 -11.57 11.91 -23.84
N ASN A 333 -10.91 11.91 -25.00
CA ASN A 333 -9.51 12.35 -25.08
C ASN A 333 -9.39 13.85 -24.76
N ASP A 334 -10.28 14.69 -25.27
CA ASP A 334 -10.26 16.13 -24.99
C ASP A 334 -10.45 16.41 -23.48
N ILE A 335 -11.39 15.73 -22.83
CA ILE A 335 -11.62 15.85 -21.38
C ILE A 335 -10.44 15.31 -20.58
N MET A 336 -9.88 14.15 -20.97
CA MET A 336 -8.69 13.58 -20.34
C MET A 336 -7.52 14.58 -20.36
N TYR A 337 -7.26 15.23 -21.50
CA TYR A 337 -6.20 16.24 -21.59
C TYR A 337 -6.49 17.46 -20.72
N MET A 338 -7.75 17.93 -20.63
CA MET A 338 -8.11 19.03 -19.72
C MET A 338 -7.83 18.66 -18.26
N ILE A 339 -8.28 17.49 -17.80
CA ILE A 339 -8.06 17.02 -16.42
C ILE A 339 -6.56 16.88 -16.14
N ASN A 340 -5.81 16.21 -17.03
CA ASN A 340 -4.37 16.01 -16.86
C ASN A 340 -3.59 17.33 -16.75
N ARG A 341 -3.91 18.29 -17.62
CA ARG A 341 -3.22 19.57 -17.66
C ARG A 341 -3.50 20.39 -16.40
N ASN A 342 -4.73 20.34 -15.90
CA ASN A 342 -5.11 20.95 -14.63
C ASN A 342 -4.36 20.33 -13.44
N GLN A 343 -4.31 18.99 -13.36
CA GLN A 343 -3.56 18.29 -12.31
C GLN A 343 -2.06 18.63 -12.34
N THR A 344 -1.47 18.67 -13.53
CA THR A 344 -0.07 19.05 -13.70
C THR A 344 0.20 20.47 -13.20
N TYR A 345 -0.68 21.42 -13.49
CA TYR A 345 -0.57 22.80 -13.00
C TYR A 345 -0.70 22.86 -11.46
N LEU A 346 -1.70 22.20 -10.87
CA LEU A 346 -1.87 22.18 -9.42
C LEU A 346 -0.68 21.52 -8.70
N ASN A 347 -0.13 20.44 -9.26
CA ASN A 347 1.07 19.79 -8.74
C ASN A 347 2.30 20.70 -8.84
N PHE A 348 2.47 21.44 -9.95
CA PHE A 348 3.53 22.43 -10.09
C PHE A 348 3.43 23.51 -9.00
N ILE A 349 2.24 24.09 -8.79
CA ILE A 349 2.01 25.11 -7.77
C ILE A 349 2.27 24.55 -6.36
N SER A 350 1.76 23.36 -6.07
CA SER A 350 1.97 22.70 -4.78
C SER A 350 3.46 22.47 -4.50
N ASN A 351 4.18 21.85 -5.43
CA ASN A 351 5.61 21.56 -5.29
C ASN A 351 6.43 22.84 -5.11
N ARG A 352 6.07 23.91 -5.83
CA ARG A 352 6.76 25.21 -5.74
C ARG A 352 6.57 25.87 -4.38
N LEU A 353 5.34 25.85 -3.85
CA LEU A 353 5.02 26.40 -2.53
C LEU A 353 5.62 25.56 -1.40
N ILE A 354 5.61 24.23 -1.52
CA ILE A 354 6.25 23.33 -0.54
C ILE A 354 7.76 23.63 -0.48
N GLY A 355 8.43 23.77 -1.63
CA GLY A 355 9.84 24.12 -1.69
C GLY A 355 10.17 25.46 -1.02
N ASP A 356 9.32 26.49 -1.22
CA ASP A 356 9.47 27.81 -0.58
C ASP A 356 9.29 27.73 0.95
N ILE A 357 8.29 26.98 1.42
CA ILE A 357 8.06 26.77 2.87
C ILE A 357 9.20 25.96 3.51
N GLU A 358 9.74 24.96 2.82
CA GLU A 358 10.90 24.19 3.31
C GLU A 358 12.16 25.05 3.38
N ALA A 359 12.40 25.91 2.39
CA ALA A 359 13.48 26.89 2.44
C ALA A 359 13.31 27.86 3.62
N ALA A 360 12.08 28.29 3.91
CA ALA A 360 11.77 29.15 5.05
C ALA A 360 12.03 28.49 6.41
N LYS A 361 11.76 27.18 6.54
CA LYS A 361 12.07 26.38 7.74
C LYS A 361 13.56 26.16 7.93
N ASN A 362 14.32 26.00 6.84
CA ASN A 362 15.77 25.79 6.91
C ASN A 362 16.52 27.07 7.33
N ASN A 363 16.08 28.24 6.85
CA ASN A 363 16.67 29.54 7.25
C ASN A 363 16.33 29.95 8.69
N GLU A 364 15.27 29.38 9.27
CA GLU A 364 14.86 29.59 10.67
C GLU A 364 15.91 29.12 11.70
N LYS A 365 16.82 28.21 11.30
CA LYS A 365 17.94 27.78 12.16
C LYS A 365 19.10 28.78 12.21
N VAL A 366 19.12 29.79 11.35
CA VAL A 366 20.23 30.74 11.20
C VAL A 366 19.91 32.11 11.82
N ASP A 367 18.65 32.54 11.79
CA ASP A 367 18.24 33.90 12.19
C ASP A 367 17.40 33.92 13.49
N GLN A 368 18.06 33.66 14.64
CA GLN A 368 17.45 33.83 15.97
C GLN A 368 17.48 35.28 16.50
N ARG A 369 17.75 36.29 15.64
CA ARG A 369 18.03 37.67 16.09
C ARG A 369 17.11 38.76 15.53
N HIS A 370 16.16 38.47 14.65
CA HIS A 370 15.24 39.48 14.14
C HIS A 370 13.77 39.10 14.37
N ASP A 371 13.07 40.00 15.05
CA ASP A 371 11.71 39.90 15.55
C ASP A 371 10.66 39.47 14.52
N GLU A 372 9.72 38.66 15.00
CA GLU A 372 8.33 38.50 14.58
C GLU A 372 7.98 38.88 13.13
N LEU A 373 8.24 37.98 12.17
CA LEU A 373 7.51 37.97 10.90
C LEU A 373 6.21 37.15 11.07
N PRO A 374 5.02 37.78 10.95
CA PRO A 374 3.74 37.19 11.30
C PRO A 374 3.16 36.36 10.14
N VAL A 375 2.71 35.15 10.48
CA VAL A 375 2.02 34.13 9.64
C VAL A 375 2.96 33.31 8.76
N ARG A 376 3.57 32.28 9.33
CA ARG A 376 4.18 31.18 8.57
C ARG A 376 3.06 30.25 8.09
N PHE A 377 2.78 30.28 6.80
CA PHE A 377 1.82 29.35 6.19
C PHE A 377 2.37 27.91 6.28
N GLY A 378 1.52 26.98 6.68
CA GLY A 378 1.85 25.56 6.78
C GLY A 378 1.56 24.82 5.48
N SER A 379 2.01 23.56 5.38
CA SER A 379 1.62 22.69 4.26
C SER A 379 0.09 22.48 4.19
N GLN A 380 -0.59 22.54 5.33
CA GLN A 380 -2.06 22.48 5.41
C GLN A 380 -2.76 23.68 4.75
N ASP A 381 -2.11 24.84 4.69
CA ASP A 381 -2.65 26.04 4.04
C ASP A 381 -2.56 25.91 2.51
N ILE A 382 -1.53 25.23 2.01
CA ILE A 382 -1.42 24.86 0.59
C ILE A 382 -2.51 23.86 0.22
N ASP A 383 -2.67 22.81 1.04
CA ASP A 383 -3.69 21.78 0.80
C ASP A 383 -5.11 22.36 0.84
N SER A 384 -5.37 23.33 1.73
CA SER A 384 -6.66 24.03 1.77
C SER A 384 -6.86 24.95 0.57
N LEU A 385 -5.85 25.70 0.15
CA LEU A 385 -5.91 26.53 -1.06
C LEU A 385 -6.25 25.69 -2.30
N ILE A 386 -5.56 24.56 -2.49
CA ILE A 386 -5.77 23.68 -3.64
C ILE A 386 -7.14 23.02 -3.58
N ARG A 387 -7.56 22.53 -2.42
CA ARG A 387 -8.87 21.87 -2.27
C ARG A 387 -10.04 22.85 -2.44
N ASP A 388 -9.92 24.05 -1.90
CA ASP A 388 -11.02 25.02 -1.84
C ASP A 388 -11.09 25.92 -3.09
N CYS A 389 -10.09 25.87 -3.98
CA CYS A 389 -10.12 26.63 -5.23
C CYS A 389 -11.27 26.19 -6.15
N THR A 390 -11.78 27.15 -6.93
CA THR A 390 -12.88 26.88 -7.86
C THR A 390 -12.43 25.99 -9.02
N LEU A 391 -11.15 26.05 -9.40
CA LEU A 391 -10.55 25.13 -10.36
C LEU A 391 -10.72 23.66 -9.94
N SER A 392 -10.43 23.30 -8.69
CA SER A 392 -10.60 21.93 -8.19
C SER A 392 -12.05 21.46 -8.22
N ARG A 393 -13.01 22.34 -7.92
CA ARG A 393 -14.45 22.03 -8.04
C ARG A 393 -14.84 21.73 -9.50
N MET A 394 -14.39 22.56 -10.43
CA MET A 394 -14.64 22.37 -11.86
C MET A 394 -13.99 21.07 -12.38
N ILE A 395 -12.81 20.70 -11.88
CA ILE A 395 -12.17 19.42 -12.20
C ILE A 395 -13.00 18.25 -11.69
N HIS A 396 -13.53 18.30 -10.47
CA HIS A 396 -14.37 17.22 -9.94
C HIS A 396 -15.68 17.03 -10.74
N ASP A 397 -16.26 18.12 -11.24
CA ASP A 397 -17.40 18.05 -12.15
C ASP A 397 -17.01 17.39 -13.49
N LEU A 398 -15.83 17.75 -14.04
CA LEU A 398 -15.30 17.13 -15.25
C LEU A 398 -14.91 15.66 -15.05
N ASP A 399 -14.35 15.28 -13.90
CA ASP A 399 -14.06 13.90 -13.50
C ASP A 399 -15.35 13.07 -13.55
N SER A 400 -16.44 13.61 -12.99
CA SER A 400 -17.74 12.95 -12.96
C SER A 400 -18.32 12.76 -14.36
N VAL A 401 -18.21 13.78 -15.24
CA VAL A 401 -18.63 13.66 -16.64
C VAL A 401 -17.76 12.68 -17.41
N TYR A 402 -16.44 12.70 -17.20
CA TYR A 402 -15.50 11.76 -17.82
C TYR A 402 -15.86 10.31 -17.47
N VAL A 403 -16.04 10.01 -16.18
CA VAL A 403 -16.38 8.66 -15.71
C VAL A 403 -17.69 8.18 -16.34
N LEU A 404 -18.72 9.04 -16.42
CA LEU A 404 -19.99 8.70 -17.07
C LEU A 404 -19.82 8.35 -18.56
N LEU A 405 -19.04 9.15 -19.30
CA LEU A 405 -18.80 8.93 -20.72
C LEU A 405 -17.96 7.68 -20.97
N GLU A 406 -16.96 7.46 -20.13
CA GLU A 406 -16.06 6.31 -20.18
C GLU A 406 -16.80 5.01 -19.86
N GLU A 407 -17.70 5.03 -18.88
CA GLU A 407 -18.55 3.88 -18.53
C GLU A 407 -19.44 3.47 -19.72
N TYR A 408 -20.09 4.43 -20.37
CA TYR A 408 -20.90 4.16 -21.56
C TYR A 408 -20.04 3.61 -22.72
N PHE A 409 -18.89 4.23 -22.97
CA PHE A 409 -17.95 3.77 -23.99
C PHE A 409 -17.52 2.32 -23.73
N LEU A 410 -17.16 2.00 -22.48
CA LEU A 410 -16.76 0.66 -22.08
C LEU A 410 -17.88 -0.36 -22.32
N LYS A 411 -19.10 -0.08 -21.83
CA LYS A 411 -20.24 -0.99 -21.95
C LYS A 411 -20.62 -1.28 -23.41
N GLU A 412 -20.78 -0.25 -24.23
CA GLU A 412 -21.15 -0.41 -25.64
C GLU A 412 -20.04 -1.07 -26.46
N SER A 413 -18.77 -0.75 -26.19
CA SER A 413 -17.64 -1.34 -26.92
C SER A 413 -17.50 -2.83 -26.60
N ILE A 414 -17.65 -3.22 -25.33
CA ILE A 414 -17.66 -4.63 -24.92
C ILE A 414 -18.86 -5.37 -25.50
N GLN A 415 -20.06 -4.76 -25.49
CA GLN A 415 -21.23 -5.39 -26.09
C GLN A 415 -21.05 -5.63 -27.60
N LYS A 416 -20.43 -4.68 -28.32
CA LYS A 416 -20.07 -4.85 -29.73
C LYS A 416 -19.02 -5.95 -29.94
N ALA A 417 -18.01 -6.05 -29.07
CA ALA A 417 -17.02 -7.13 -29.12
C ALA A 417 -17.69 -8.51 -28.95
N ILE A 418 -18.68 -8.63 -28.05
CA ILE A 418 -19.47 -9.86 -27.86
C ILE A 418 -20.32 -10.18 -29.10
N GLN A 419 -20.85 -9.17 -29.79
CA GLN A 419 -21.64 -9.37 -31.02
C GLN A 419 -20.78 -9.81 -32.22
N LEU A 420 -19.50 -9.44 -32.23
CA LEU A 420 -18.52 -9.79 -33.27
C LEU A 420 -17.68 -11.02 -32.91
N ASP A 421 -18.06 -11.73 -31.84
CA ASP A 421 -17.34 -12.90 -31.32
C ASP A 421 -17.14 -13.97 -32.41
N ALA A 422 -15.88 -14.32 -32.64
CA ALA A 422 -15.47 -15.44 -33.49
C ALA A 422 -14.73 -16.47 -32.64
N ILE A 423 -15.13 -17.74 -32.76
CA ILE A 423 -14.45 -18.85 -32.10
C ILE A 423 -13.32 -19.31 -33.03
N ASP A 424 -12.09 -19.30 -32.54
CA ASP A 424 -10.94 -19.79 -33.28
C ASP A 424 -10.96 -21.31 -33.26
N ILE A 425 -11.57 -21.90 -34.30
CA ILE A 425 -11.66 -23.36 -34.49
C ILE A 425 -10.45 -23.88 -35.30
N ASP A 426 -9.86 -23.02 -36.14
CA ASP A 426 -8.74 -23.36 -37.04
C ASP A 426 -7.40 -22.87 -36.47
N HIS A 427 -6.84 -23.61 -35.50
CA HIS A 427 -5.46 -23.40 -35.04
C HIS A 427 -4.46 -23.77 -36.15
N LYS A 428 -4.22 -22.87 -37.12
CA LYS A 428 -3.16 -23.06 -38.12
C LYS A 428 -1.79 -22.55 -37.68
N ASP A 429 -1.70 -21.65 -36.69
CA ASP A 429 -0.46 -20.88 -36.48
C ASP A 429 0.02 -20.61 -35.02
N LEU A 430 -0.48 -21.26 -33.96
CA LEU A 430 0.05 -21.03 -32.59
C LEU A 430 0.21 -22.31 -31.73
N ASP A 431 1.23 -22.29 -30.86
CA ASP A 431 1.64 -23.34 -29.92
C ASP A 431 0.56 -23.77 -28.88
N SER A 432 -0.56 -23.04 -28.80
CA SER A 432 -1.69 -23.35 -27.90
C SER A 432 -2.84 -23.99 -28.68
N THR A 433 -3.20 -25.20 -28.29
CA THR A 433 -4.30 -26.00 -28.89
C THR A 433 -5.68 -25.73 -28.26
N ALA A 434 -5.74 -24.89 -27.22
CA ALA A 434 -6.97 -24.62 -26.49
C ALA A 434 -7.91 -23.71 -27.28
N ILE A 435 -9.19 -24.11 -27.38
CA ILE A 435 -10.22 -23.35 -28.08
C ILE A 435 -10.59 -22.12 -27.25
N THR A 436 -10.23 -20.93 -27.70
CA THR A 436 -10.62 -19.64 -27.13
C THR A 436 -11.43 -18.83 -28.15
N SER A 437 -12.00 -17.70 -27.72
CA SER A 437 -12.69 -16.80 -28.67
C SER A 437 -12.07 -15.41 -28.71
N SER A 438 -12.15 -14.78 -29.88
CA SER A 438 -11.57 -13.46 -30.16
C SER A 438 -12.15 -12.35 -29.28
N MET A 439 -13.40 -12.53 -28.83
CA MET A 439 -14.07 -11.62 -27.90
C MET A 439 -13.27 -11.40 -26.60
N LEU A 440 -12.53 -12.41 -26.13
CA LEU A 440 -11.74 -12.28 -24.91
C LEU A 440 -10.64 -11.21 -25.07
N ASP A 441 -9.86 -11.31 -26.14
CA ASP A 441 -8.77 -10.38 -26.42
C ASP A 441 -9.30 -8.96 -26.63
N ASP A 442 -10.40 -8.81 -27.38
CA ASP A 442 -11.04 -7.53 -27.62
C ASP A 442 -11.53 -6.87 -26.32
N ILE A 443 -12.19 -7.63 -25.42
CA ILE A 443 -12.68 -7.12 -24.14
C ILE A 443 -11.52 -6.63 -23.27
N PHE A 444 -10.49 -7.43 -23.10
CA PHE A 444 -9.34 -7.06 -22.26
C PHE A 444 -8.50 -5.94 -22.89
N PHE A 445 -8.44 -5.86 -24.21
CA PHE A 445 -7.83 -4.72 -24.91
C PHE A 445 -8.60 -3.42 -24.65
N ILE A 446 -9.93 -3.44 -24.76
CA ILE A 446 -10.79 -2.28 -24.48
C ILE A 446 -10.64 -1.84 -23.01
N ILE A 447 -10.71 -2.78 -22.06
CA ILE A 447 -10.51 -2.49 -20.62
C ILE A 447 -9.15 -1.85 -20.37
N LYS A 448 -8.09 -2.43 -20.93
CA LYS A 448 -6.73 -1.89 -20.82
C LYS A 448 -6.63 -0.49 -21.41
N LYS A 449 -7.28 -0.22 -22.55
CA LYS A 449 -7.33 1.12 -23.17
C LYS A 449 -8.01 2.13 -22.22
N CYS A 450 -9.18 1.79 -21.68
CA CYS A 450 -9.94 2.67 -20.78
C CYS A 450 -9.15 2.99 -19.50
N LEU A 451 -8.52 1.99 -18.91
CA LEU A 451 -7.72 2.15 -17.69
C LEU A 451 -6.44 2.94 -17.93
N LYS A 452 -5.73 2.71 -19.04
CA LYS A 452 -4.57 3.55 -19.41
C LYS A 452 -4.96 5.01 -19.64
N ARG A 453 -6.12 5.25 -20.26
CA ARG A 453 -6.65 6.61 -20.42
C ARG A 453 -7.00 7.25 -19.07
N ALA A 454 -7.65 6.50 -18.18
CA ALA A 454 -7.95 6.97 -16.82
C ALA A 454 -6.68 7.30 -16.02
N ILE A 455 -5.61 6.49 -16.13
CA ILE A 455 -4.30 6.79 -15.52
C ILE A 455 -3.72 8.08 -16.10
N SER A 456 -3.87 8.29 -17.41
CA SER A 456 -3.41 9.51 -18.08
C SER A 456 -4.15 10.77 -17.62
N CYS A 457 -5.37 10.68 -17.08
CA CYS A 457 -6.05 11.81 -16.46
C CYS A 457 -5.30 12.37 -15.24
N GLY A 458 -4.53 11.55 -14.52
CA GLY A 458 -3.80 11.97 -13.32
C GLY A 458 -4.67 12.25 -12.09
N SER A 459 -5.94 11.81 -12.08
CA SER A 459 -6.85 11.91 -10.93
C SER A 459 -7.06 10.53 -10.31
N ALA A 460 -6.73 10.37 -9.03
CA ALA A 460 -6.90 9.11 -8.31
C ALA A 460 -8.37 8.65 -8.28
N ASN A 461 -9.31 9.59 -8.15
CA ASN A 461 -10.75 9.30 -8.11
C ASN A 461 -11.25 8.67 -9.41
N VAL A 462 -10.80 9.19 -10.55
CA VAL A 462 -11.15 8.66 -11.88
C VAL A 462 -10.60 7.25 -12.06
N ILE A 463 -9.35 7.00 -11.66
CA ILE A 463 -8.72 5.67 -11.74
C ILE A 463 -9.49 4.65 -10.90
N MET A 464 -9.79 4.97 -9.63
CA MET A 464 -10.54 4.08 -8.74
C MET A 464 -11.96 3.81 -9.24
N ALA A 465 -12.67 4.85 -9.70
CA ALA A 465 -13.98 4.70 -10.29
C ALA A 465 -13.93 3.78 -11.53
N MET A 466 -12.94 3.96 -12.40
CA MET A 466 -12.82 3.17 -13.62
C MET A 466 -12.48 1.69 -13.35
N ILE A 467 -11.63 1.41 -12.35
CA ILE A 467 -11.35 0.02 -11.92
C ILE A 467 -12.64 -0.67 -11.45
N ASN A 468 -13.46 0.02 -10.67
CA ASN A 468 -14.74 -0.50 -10.21
C ASN A 468 -15.72 -0.70 -11.37
N HIS A 469 -15.82 0.25 -12.30
CA HIS A 469 -16.65 0.09 -13.50
C HIS A 469 -16.19 -1.08 -14.38
N CYS A 470 -14.88 -1.26 -14.59
CA CYS A 470 -14.34 -2.43 -15.30
C CYS A 470 -14.73 -3.74 -14.61
N SER A 471 -14.62 -3.80 -13.28
CA SER A 471 -15.03 -4.98 -12.50
C SER A 471 -16.52 -5.28 -12.66
N ILE A 472 -17.38 -4.25 -12.54
CA ILE A 472 -18.83 -4.38 -12.69
C ILE A 472 -19.20 -4.82 -14.11
N VAL A 473 -18.56 -4.26 -15.14
CA VAL A 473 -18.86 -4.61 -16.54
C VAL A 473 -18.44 -6.05 -16.85
N LEU A 474 -17.29 -6.51 -16.34
CA LEU A 474 -16.90 -7.91 -16.47
C LEU A 474 -17.87 -8.85 -15.73
N GLU A 475 -18.37 -8.46 -14.56
CA GLU A 475 -19.33 -9.27 -13.80
C GLU A 475 -20.75 -9.27 -14.42
N THR A 476 -21.21 -8.14 -14.95
CA THR A 476 -22.58 -8.03 -15.47
C THR A 476 -22.70 -8.44 -16.92
N ILE A 477 -21.69 -8.18 -17.76
CA ILE A 477 -21.78 -8.47 -19.19
C ILE A 477 -21.03 -9.75 -19.53
N PHE A 478 -19.73 -9.82 -19.25
CA PHE A 478 -18.91 -10.96 -19.64
C PHE A 478 -19.29 -12.24 -18.88
N TYR A 479 -19.34 -12.18 -17.55
CA TYR A 479 -19.70 -13.33 -16.71
C TYR A 479 -21.12 -13.80 -17.00
N GLU A 480 -22.10 -12.92 -17.20
CA GLU A 480 -23.47 -13.32 -17.52
C GLU A 480 -23.54 -14.08 -18.85
N VAL A 481 -22.86 -13.59 -19.90
CA VAL A 481 -22.79 -14.28 -21.20
C VAL A 481 -22.17 -15.67 -21.06
N ILE A 482 -21.04 -15.77 -20.36
CA ILE A 482 -20.34 -17.05 -20.17
C ILE A 482 -21.13 -18.01 -19.27
N ASN A 483 -21.72 -17.51 -18.19
CA ASN A 483 -22.58 -18.28 -17.30
C ASN A 483 -23.80 -18.81 -18.05
N ASN A 484 -24.40 -18.03 -18.94
CA ASN A 484 -25.48 -18.49 -19.80
C ASN A 484 -25.01 -19.59 -20.76
N ARG A 485 -23.81 -19.47 -21.35
CA ARG A 485 -23.20 -20.54 -22.18
C ARG A 485 -22.97 -21.83 -21.38
N ILE A 486 -22.52 -21.74 -20.13
CA ILE A 486 -22.30 -22.91 -19.26
C ILE A 486 -23.62 -23.51 -18.77
N LYS A 487 -24.63 -22.70 -18.43
CA LYS A 487 -25.97 -23.16 -18.02
C LYS A 487 -26.70 -23.95 -19.09
N CYS A 488 -26.44 -23.68 -20.38
CA CYS A 488 -26.95 -24.50 -21.48
C CYS A 488 -26.43 -25.95 -21.41
N GLY A 489 -25.35 -26.20 -20.67
CA GLY A 489 -24.79 -27.52 -20.39
C GLY A 489 -24.03 -28.12 -21.57
N TYR A 490 -23.25 -29.17 -21.29
CA TYR A 490 -22.63 -29.97 -22.33
C TYR A 490 -23.68 -30.91 -22.96
N PRO A 491 -23.95 -30.82 -24.27
CA PRO A 491 -25.03 -31.60 -24.87
C PRO A 491 -24.66 -33.10 -24.93
N ASN A 492 -25.57 -33.95 -24.45
CA ASN A 492 -25.42 -35.40 -24.50
C ASN A 492 -25.94 -35.94 -25.84
N ALA A 493 -25.10 -36.64 -26.60
CA ALA A 493 -25.52 -37.30 -27.84
C ALA A 493 -26.60 -38.37 -27.60
N SER A 494 -26.70 -38.91 -26.38
CA SER A 494 -27.68 -39.94 -26.00
C SER A 494 -29.04 -39.39 -25.58
N SER A 495 -29.16 -38.09 -25.26
CA SER A 495 -30.44 -37.48 -24.83
C SER A 495 -31.32 -36.97 -25.98
N THR A 496 -30.83 -37.04 -27.23
CA THR A 496 -31.65 -36.82 -28.43
C THR A 496 -32.65 -37.97 -28.68
N LEU A 497 -32.48 -39.10 -28.00
CA LEU A 497 -33.40 -40.25 -28.04
C LEU A 497 -34.42 -40.26 -26.89
N ASP A 498 -34.36 -39.30 -25.96
CA ASP A 498 -35.33 -39.22 -24.87
C ASP A 498 -36.63 -38.61 -25.38
N LEU A 499 -37.66 -39.45 -25.52
CA LEU A 499 -38.96 -39.14 -26.14
C LEU A 499 -39.61 -37.88 -25.53
N ALA A 500 -39.33 -37.58 -24.25
CA ALA A 500 -39.83 -36.41 -23.54
C ALA A 500 -39.23 -35.07 -24.02
N ASN A 501 -37.96 -35.04 -24.42
CA ASN A 501 -37.30 -33.84 -24.95
C ASN A 501 -37.66 -33.60 -26.42
N ALA A 502 -37.85 -34.67 -27.19
CA ALA A 502 -38.37 -34.58 -28.56
C ALA A 502 -39.82 -34.05 -28.58
N TYR A 503 -40.67 -34.48 -27.64
CA TYR A 503 -42.07 -34.04 -27.56
C TYR A 503 -42.21 -32.56 -27.15
N ASN A 504 -41.36 -32.07 -26.23
CA ASN A 504 -41.34 -30.66 -25.83
C ASN A 504 -40.76 -29.75 -26.94
N ALA A 505 -39.75 -30.20 -27.69
CA ALA A 505 -39.22 -29.46 -28.84
C ALA A 505 -40.24 -29.32 -29.99
N LEU A 506 -41.05 -30.37 -30.21
CA LEU A 506 -42.14 -30.38 -31.20
C LEU A 506 -43.30 -29.44 -30.83
N GLN A 507 -43.70 -29.36 -29.55
CA GLN A 507 -44.72 -28.40 -29.11
C GLN A 507 -44.24 -26.95 -29.14
N ALA A 508 -42.94 -26.71 -28.95
CA ALA A 508 -42.33 -25.37 -29.00
C ALA A 508 -41.96 -24.90 -30.42
N GLY A 509 -42.29 -25.67 -31.47
CA GLY A 509 -42.02 -25.31 -32.86
C GLY A 509 -40.53 -25.27 -33.24
N ARG A 510 -39.63 -25.87 -32.43
CA ARG A 510 -38.21 -25.96 -32.77
C ARG A 510 -37.97 -27.25 -33.55
N TYR A 511 -37.52 -27.11 -34.80
CA TYR A 511 -37.07 -28.22 -35.63
C TYR A 511 -35.99 -29.05 -34.91
N LEU A 512 -35.98 -30.37 -35.15
CA LEU A 512 -34.95 -31.30 -34.71
C LEU A 512 -33.55 -30.70 -34.97
N GLN A 513 -32.76 -30.50 -33.91
CA GLN A 513 -31.42 -29.90 -33.99
C GLN A 513 -30.54 -30.71 -34.96
N SER A 514 -29.83 -30.02 -35.86
CA SER A 514 -28.93 -30.68 -36.81
C SER A 514 -27.66 -31.19 -36.11
N SER A 515 -26.98 -32.21 -36.67
CA SER A 515 -25.73 -32.74 -36.11
C SER A 515 -24.66 -31.66 -35.91
N ASN A 516 -24.62 -30.65 -36.79
CA ASN A 516 -23.67 -29.55 -36.73
C ASN A 516 -23.96 -28.59 -35.56
N ASP A 517 -25.24 -28.38 -35.20
CA ASP A 517 -25.62 -27.50 -34.09
C ASP A 517 -25.17 -28.06 -32.74
N VAL A 518 -25.19 -29.39 -32.59
CA VAL A 518 -24.75 -30.08 -31.36
C VAL A 518 -23.24 -29.98 -31.18
N GLU A 519 -22.46 -30.13 -32.26
CA GLU A 519 -21.01 -29.93 -32.21
C GLU A 519 -20.63 -28.48 -31.89
N GLN A 520 -21.34 -27.51 -32.47
CA GLN A 520 -21.15 -26.10 -32.13
C GLN A 520 -21.45 -25.83 -30.66
N MET A 521 -22.51 -26.40 -30.08
CA MET A 521 -22.80 -26.26 -28.65
C MET A 521 -21.70 -26.87 -27.76
N LYS A 522 -21.11 -28.01 -28.15
CA LYS A 522 -19.97 -28.60 -27.42
C LYS A 522 -18.75 -27.68 -27.46
N ILE A 523 -18.43 -27.14 -28.64
CA ILE A 523 -17.33 -26.20 -28.84
C ILE A 523 -17.56 -24.94 -28.00
N MET A 524 -18.76 -24.36 -28.02
CA MET A 524 -19.10 -23.18 -27.22
C MET A 524 -18.97 -23.41 -25.71
N PHE A 525 -19.35 -24.60 -25.21
CA PHE A 525 -19.21 -24.95 -23.80
C PHE A 525 -17.73 -25.06 -23.40
N ILE A 526 -16.91 -25.73 -24.20
CA ILE A 526 -15.47 -25.89 -23.94
C ILE A 526 -14.76 -24.54 -24.05
N CYS A 527 -15.08 -23.76 -25.08
CA CYS A 527 -14.56 -22.41 -25.28
C CYS A 527 -14.92 -21.49 -24.11
N ALA A 528 -16.14 -21.59 -23.57
CA ALA A 528 -16.55 -20.83 -22.38
C ALA A 528 -15.69 -21.14 -21.15
N LEU A 529 -15.35 -22.41 -20.91
CA LEU A 529 -14.48 -22.82 -19.81
C LEU A 529 -13.04 -22.31 -19.99
N ASN A 530 -12.51 -22.43 -21.20
CA ASN A 530 -11.18 -21.92 -21.53
C ASN A 530 -11.12 -20.40 -21.40
N ASN A 531 -12.12 -19.69 -21.91
CA ASN A 531 -12.22 -18.23 -21.81
C ASN A 531 -12.27 -17.76 -20.35
N LEU A 532 -12.85 -18.51 -19.41
CA LEU A 532 -12.80 -18.16 -17.99
C LEU A 532 -11.39 -18.31 -17.40
N ASP A 533 -10.68 -19.37 -17.75
CA ASP A 533 -9.32 -19.63 -17.24
C ASP A 533 -8.33 -18.58 -17.79
N THR A 534 -8.36 -18.34 -19.10
CA THR A 534 -7.56 -17.29 -19.73
C THR A 534 -7.94 -15.89 -19.25
N ALA A 535 -9.24 -15.61 -18.99
CA ALA A 535 -9.67 -14.38 -18.34
C ALA A 535 -9.08 -14.22 -16.93
N CYS A 536 -8.93 -15.29 -16.15
CA CYS A 536 -8.27 -15.22 -14.84
C CYS A 536 -6.80 -14.79 -14.98
N GLU A 537 -6.09 -15.32 -15.98
CA GLU A 537 -4.71 -14.91 -16.25
C GLU A 537 -4.60 -13.47 -16.71
N TYR A 538 -5.50 -13.03 -17.60
CA TYR A 538 -5.54 -11.66 -18.09
C TYR A 538 -5.89 -10.67 -16.98
N LEU A 539 -6.82 -11.02 -16.08
CA LEU A 539 -7.11 -10.22 -14.88
C LEU A 539 -5.89 -10.07 -13.97
N ASN A 540 -5.15 -11.15 -13.72
CA ASN A 540 -3.95 -11.09 -12.88
C ASN A 540 -2.85 -10.23 -13.52
N LYS A 541 -2.60 -10.40 -14.83
CA LYS A 541 -1.63 -9.58 -15.58
C LYS A 541 -2.06 -8.11 -15.62
N LEU A 542 -3.35 -7.85 -15.82
CA LEU A 542 -3.94 -6.52 -15.84
C LEU A 542 -3.77 -5.84 -14.48
N ASN A 543 -4.07 -6.54 -13.39
CA ASN A 543 -3.92 -6.03 -12.02
C ASN A 543 -2.46 -5.60 -11.77
N GLN A 544 -1.49 -6.49 -12.04
CA GLN A 544 -0.06 -6.16 -11.92
C GLN A 544 0.35 -4.95 -12.78
N THR A 545 -0.12 -4.89 -14.02
CA THR A 545 0.21 -3.79 -14.94
C THR A 545 -0.32 -2.46 -14.42
N ILE A 546 -1.57 -2.41 -13.93
CA ILE A 546 -2.18 -1.19 -13.40
C ILE A 546 -1.46 -0.74 -12.13
N THR A 547 -1.14 -1.66 -11.22
CA THR A 547 -0.38 -1.31 -10.01
C THR A 547 0.95 -0.65 -10.37
N VAL A 548 1.69 -1.22 -11.33
CA VAL A 548 2.96 -0.64 -11.81
C VAL A 548 2.74 0.72 -12.48
N ASP A 549 1.79 0.83 -13.40
CA ASP A 549 1.52 2.09 -14.12
C ASP A 549 1.09 3.22 -13.17
N VAL A 550 0.27 2.91 -12.15
CA VAL A 550 -0.20 3.90 -11.16
C VAL A 550 0.92 4.29 -10.19
N THR A 551 1.71 3.33 -9.68
CA THR A 551 2.87 3.64 -8.81
C THR A 551 3.90 4.51 -9.53
N ASN A 552 4.20 4.22 -10.80
CA ASN A 552 5.12 5.03 -11.61
C ASN A 552 4.58 6.44 -11.90
N SER A 553 3.26 6.61 -11.98
CA SER A 553 2.65 7.92 -12.24
C SER A 553 2.76 8.90 -11.06
N GLY A 554 2.98 8.40 -9.83
CA GLY A 554 3.03 9.23 -8.62
C GLY A 554 1.71 9.92 -8.25
N VAL A 555 0.59 9.51 -8.86
CA VAL A 555 -0.73 10.16 -8.69
C VAL A 555 -1.35 9.89 -7.31
N LEU A 556 -1.03 8.75 -6.68
CA LEU A 556 -1.65 8.35 -5.41
C LEU A 556 -1.01 9.07 -4.22
N GLN A 557 -1.85 9.67 -3.38
CA GLN A 557 -1.46 10.15 -2.06
C GLN A 557 -1.40 8.98 -1.06
N LYS A 558 -0.61 9.11 0.01
CA LYS A 558 -0.44 8.07 1.04
C LYS A 558 -1.77 7.55 1.61
N ASN A 559 -2.74 8.44 1.79
CA ASN A 559 -4.05 8.10 2.37
C ASN A 559 -4.99 7.38 1.39
N GLN A 560 -4.64 7.31 0.10
CA GLN A 560 -5.47 6.74 -0.97
C GLN A 560 -4.97 5.36 -1.43
N ILE A 561 -3.80 4.92 -0.96
CA ILE A 561 -3.21 3.62 -1.33
C ILE A 561 -4.12 2.49 -0.87
N ASP A 562 -4.60 2.53 0.38
CA ASP A 562 -5.48 1.49 0.93
C ASP A 562 -6.82 1.39 0.16
N LEU A 563 -7.38 2.54 -0.25
CA LEU A 563 -8.60 2.60 -1.05
C LEU A 563 -8.38 2.03 -2.45
N PHE A 564 -7.23 2.32 -3.05
CA PHE A 564 -6.83 1.78 -4.34
C PHE A 564 -6.64 0.25 -4.29
N ASP A 565 -5.96 -0.26 -3.27
CA ASP A 565 -5.78 -1.70 -3.06
C ASP A 565 -7.12 -2.41 -2.83
N SER A 566 -8.05 -1.77 -2.11
CA SER A 566 -9.42 -2.26 -1.97
C SER A 566 -10.14 -2.35 -3.31
N CYS A 567 -9.99 -1.38 -4.21
CA CYS A 567 -10.58 -1.44 -5.55
C CYS A 567 -9.96 -2.57 -6.39
N LEU A 568 -8.65 -2.79 -6.31
CA LEU A 568 -7.98 -3.89 -7.01
C LEU A 568 -8.40 -5.27 -6.48
N SER A 569 -8.77 -5.37 -5.20
CA SER A 569 -9.29 -6.62 -4.62
C SER A 569 -10.56 -7.11 -5.32
N ASN A 570 -11.33 -6.21 -5.96
CA ASN A 570 -12.50 -6.59 -6.75
C ASN A 570 -12.13 -7.50 -7.93
N PHE A 571 -11.00 -7.26 -8.61
CA PHE A 571 -10.51 -8.15 -9.67
C PHE A 571 -10.15 -9.54 -9.13
N SER A 572 -9.54 -9.62 -7.95
CA SER A 572 -9.24 -10.89 -7.29
C SER A 572 -10.53 -11.65 -6.93
N SER A 573 -11.54 -10.95 -6.41
CA SER A 573 -12.85 -11.54 -6.11
C SER A 573 -13.56 -12.08 -7.36
N LEU A 574 -13.43 -11.38 -8.49
CA LEU A 574 -13.99 -11.80 -9.77
C LEU A 574 -13.28 -13.04 -10.31
N SER A 575 -11.95 -13.11 -10.18
CA SER A 575 -11.16 -14.30 -10.51
C SER A 575 -11.62 -15.52 -9.71
N SER A 576 -11.88 -15.37 -8.41
CA SER A 576 -12.47 -16.46 -7.60
C SER A 576 -13.87 -16.87 -8.08
N LYS A 577 -14.73 -15.92 -8.47
CA LYS A 577 -16.05 -16.24 -9.06
C LYS A 577 -15.91 -17.01 -10.38
N PHE A 578 -14.94 -16.68 -11.22
CA PHE A 578 -14.66 -17.41 -12.46
C PHE A 578 -14.20 -18.84 -12.17
N GLN A 579 -13.30 -19.03 -11.22
CA GLN A 579 -12.85 -20.36 -10.78
C GLN A 579 -13.99 -21.23 -10.24
N MET A 580 -14.91 -20.65 -9.45
CA MET A 580 -16.10 -21.38 -8.98
C MET A 580 -17.00 -21.82 -10.14
N LEU A 581 -17.16 -20.98 -11.16
CA LEU A 581 -17.96 -21.31 -12.34
C LEU A 581 -17.28 -22.38 -13.20
N ILE A 582 -15.94 -22.33 -13.35
CA ILE A 582 -15.15 -23.39 -13.99
C ILE A 582 -15.39 -24.72 -13.25
N GLN A 583 -15.27 -24.74 -11.92
CA GLN A 583 -15.49 -25.95 -11.12
C GLN A 583 -16.90 -26.52 -11.32
N SER A 584 -17.92 -25.66 -11.33
CA SER A 584 -19.30 -26.08 -11.62
C SER A 584 -19.45 -26.64 -13.04
N GLY A 585 -18.85 -26.00 -14.04
CA GLY A 585 -18.88 -26.47 -15.42
C GLY A 585 -18.15 -27.81 -15.62
N MET A 586 -17.02 -28.02 -14.95
CA MET A 586 -16.29 -29.29 -14.95
C MET A 586 -17.10 -30.42 -14.30
N GLN A 587 -17.81 -30.13 -13.21
CA GLN A 587 -18.73 -31.10 -12.60
C GLN A 587 -19.89 -31.48 -13.53
N GLN A 588 -20.43 -30.52 -14.29
CA GLN A 588 -21.45 -30.80 -15.31
C GLN A 588 -20.88 -31.69 -16.42
N LEU A 589 -19.69 -31.37 -16.94
CA LEU A 589 -19.01 -32.18 -17.94
C LEU A 589 -18.78 -33.62 -17.43
N PHE A 590 -18.33 -33.77 -16.18
CA PHE A 590 -18.22 -35.08 -15.54
C PHE A 590 -19.55 -35.82 -15.47
N ALA A 591 -20.61 -35.14 -15.00
CA ALA A 591 -21.93 -35.74 -14.81
C ALA A 591 -22.53 -36.27 -16.12
N VAL A 592 -22.23 -35.60 -17.23
CA VAL A 592 -22.77 -35.85 -18.57
C VAL A 592 -21.96 -36.94 -19.30
N VAL A 593 -20.63 -36.83 -19.31
CA VAL A 593 -19.74 -37.69 -20.12
C VAL A 593 -19.16 -38.86 -19.31
N PHE A 594 -18.59 -38.57 -18.15
CA PHE A 594 -17.75 -39.54 -17.42
C PHE A 594 -18.54 -40.36 -16.39
N LYS A 595 -19.65 -39.85 -15.87
CA LYS A 595 -20.45 -40.49 -14.82
C LYS A 595 -20.91 -41.90 -15.20
N THR A 596 -21.29 -42.12 -16.46
CA THR A 596 -21.75 -43.43 -16.95
C THR A 596 -20.59 -44.41 -17.08
N ILE A 597 -19.44 -43.97 -17.56
CA ILE A 597 -18.22 -44.80 -17.67
C ILE A 597 -17.77 -45.26 -16.28
N VAL A 598 -17.68 -44.31 -15.34
CA VAL A 598 -17.31 -44.61 -13.95
C VAL A 598 -18.36 -45.52 -13.30
N LYS A 599 -19.67 -45.27 -13.52
CA LYS A 599 -20.72 -46.14 -12.99
C LYS A 599 -20.62 -47.56 -13.54
N SER A 600 -20.41 -47.74 -14.85
CA SER A 600 -20.25 -49.05 -15.46
C SER A 600 -19.07 -49.81 -14.86
N MET A 601 -17.94 -49.16 -14.62
CA MET A 601 -16.79 -49.78 -13.95
C MET A 601 -17.12 -50.21 -12.52
N ILE A 602 -17.83 -49.37 -11.77
CA ILE A 602 -18.24 -49.67 -10.38
C ILE A 602 -19.27 -50.81 -10.33
N ASP A 603 -20.23 -50.83 -11.25
CA ASP A 603 -21.24 -51.90 -11.33
C ASP A 603 -20.56 -53.23 -11.70
N SER A 604 -19.61 -53.22 -12.64
CA SER A 604 -18.77 -54.39 -12.96
C SER A 604 -17.92 -54.84 -11.77
N PHE A 605 -17.33 -53.90 -11.02
CA PHE A 605 -16.58 -54.18 -9.80
C PHE A 605 -17.46 -54.93 -8.80
N ILE A 606 -18.64 -54.38 -8.45
CA ILE A 606 -19.57 -55.00 -7.48
C ILE A 606 -20.07 -56.38 -7.94
N SER A 607 -20.28 -56.57 -9.25
CA SER A 607 -20.79 -57.84 -9.79
C SER A 607 -19.75 -58.97 -9.83
N THR A 608 -18.46 -58.64 -9.71
CA THR A 608 -17.38 -59.62 -9.79
C THR A 608 -17.07 -60.17 -8.41
N SER A 609 -16.79 -61.47 -8.28
CA SER A 609 -16.30 -62.02 -7.01
C SER A 609 -14.93 -61.42 -6.66
N HIS A 610 -14.77 -60.99 -5.42
CA HIS A 610 -13.47 -60.55 -4.87
C HIS A 610 -12.86 -61.57 -3.90
N GLU A 611 -13.46 -62.75 -3.78
CA GLU A 611 -12.83 -63.94 -3.20
C GLU A 611 -12.16 -64.69 -4.35
N LEU A 612 -10.84 -64.51 -4.50
CA LEU A 612 -10.05 -65.05 -5.61
C LEU A 612 -9.29 -66.32 -5.20
N ASN A 613 -9.21 -67.29 -6.11
CA ASN A 613 -8.40 -68.49 -5.94
C ASN A 613 -7.11 -68.42 -6.76
N ASP A 614 -6.15 -69.32 -6.50
CA ASP A 614 -4.85 -69.36 -7.20
C ASP A 614 -4.98 -69.47 -8.74
N GLN A 615 -6.02 -70.15 -9.24
CA GLN A 615 -6.29 -70.26 -10.68
C GLN A 615 -6.75 -68.94 -11.31
N ASP A 616 -7.46 -68.09 -10.55
CA ASP A 616 -7.90 -66.78 -11.01
C ASP A 616 -6.71 -65.83 -11.15
N ILE A 617 -5.75 -65.90 -10.21
CA ILE A 617 -4.53 -65.08 -10.23
C ILE A 617 -3.68 -65.40 -11.46
N ILE A 618 -3.45 -66.69 -11.76
CA ILE A 618 -2.71 -67.13 -12.95
C ILE A 618 -3.39 -66.62 -14.23
N THR A 619 -4.72 -66.62 -14.26
CA THR A 619 -5.49 -66.13 -15.41
C THR A 619 -5.31 -64.61 -15.60
N TYR A 620 -5.25 -63.84 -14.51
CA TYR A 620 -5.03 -62.40 -14.57
C TYR A 620 -3.58 -62.02 -14.85
N GLU A 621 -2.59 -62.80 -14.43
CA GLU A 621 -1.16 -62.55 -14.72
C GLU A 621 -0.85 -62.48 -16.22
N VAL A 622 -1.59 -63.23 -17.05
CA VAL A 622 -1.51 -63.17 -18.52
C VAL A 622 -1.97 -61.80 -19.07
N SER A 623 -2.83 -61.09 -18.33
CA SER A 623 -3.41 -59.79 -18.69
C SER A 623 -2.81 -58.65 -17.86
N GLU A 624 -1.47 -58.63 -17.73
CA GLU A 624 -0.72 -57.66 -16.91
C GLU A 624 -1.17 -57.62 -15.43
N GLY A 625 -1.86 -58.66 -14.95
CA GLY A 625 -2.47 -58.77 -13.64
C GLY A 625 -3.63 -57.80 -13.38
N LEU A 626 -4.31 -57.33 -14.43
CA LEU A 626 -5.53 -56.52 -14.31
C LEU A 626 -6.74 -57.31 -14.80
N ARG A 627 -7.89 -57.13 -14.13
CA ARG A 627 -9.14 -57.73 -14.59
C ARG A 627 -9.63 -57.07 -15.89
N PRO A 628 -10.30 -57.81 -16.79
CA PRO A 628 -10.72 -57.29 -18.10
C PRO A 628 -11.56 -56.01 -18.05
N PHE A 629 -12.39 -55.84 -17.01
CA PHE A 629 -13.21 -54.64 -16.86
C PHE A 629 -12.39 -53.39 -16.51
N ILE A 630 -11.28 -53.53 -15.77
CA ILE A 630 -10.35 -52.41 -15.47
C ILE A 630 -9.60 -52.01 -16.73
N GLN A 631 -9.12 -52.97 -17.52
CA GLN A 631 -8.48 -52.68 -18.81
C GLN A 631 -9.43 -51.95 -19.77
N THR A 632 -10.66 -52.45 -19.89
CA THR A 632 -11.73 -51.83 -20.70
C THR A 632 -12.04 -50.41 -20.20
N PHE A 633 -12.10 -50.22 -18.89
CA PHE A 633 -12.30 -48.91 -18.27
C PHE A 633 -11.16 -47.93 -18.59
N LEU A 634 -9.90 -48.34 -18.41
CA LEU A 634 -8.73 -47.49 -18.70
C LEU A 634 -8.69 -47.10 -20.18
N MET A 635 -8.98 -48.04 -21.09
CA MET A 635 -9.06 -47.78 -22.52
C MET A 635 -10.19 -46.78 -22.86
N ASN A 636 -11.38 -46.96 -22.29
CA ASN A 636 -12.54 -46.09 -22.51
C ASN A 636 -12.35 -44.68 -21.93
N ILE A 637 -11.74 -44.56 -20.75
CA ILE A 637 -11.41 -43.24 -20.19
C ILE A 637 -10.33 -42.56 -21.04
N ASN A 638 -9.31 -43.28 -21.48
CA ASN A 638 -8.25 -42.70 -22.30
C ASN A 638 -8.77 -42.16 -23.63
N SER A 639 -9.59 -42.94 -24.33
CA SER A 639 -10.20 -42.52 -25.60
C SER A 639 -11.12 -41.31 -25.42
N THR A 640 -11.83 -41.24 -24.29
CA THR A 640 -12.73 -40.12 -23.99
C THR A 640 -11.98 -38.86 -23.54
N LEU A 641 -10.84 -38.99 -22.82
CA LEU A 641 -10.03 -37.85 -22.38
C LEU A 641 -9.16 -37.23 -23.48
N ALA A 642 -8.72 -38.03 -24.45
CA ALA A 642 -7.85 -37.60 -25.54
C ALA A 642 -8.32 -36.32 -26.29
N PRO A 643 -9.60 -36.16 -26.69
CA PRO A 643 -10.07 -34.92 -27.31
C PRO A 643 -10.04 -33.74 -26.34
N PHE A 644 -10.43 -33.93 -25.08
CA PHE A 644 -10.43 -32.85 -24.08
C PHE A 644 -9.02 -32.37 -23.74
N LYS A 645 -8.02 -33.25 -23.76
CA LYS A 645 -6.60 -32.87 -23.60
C LYS A 645 -6.11 -31.89 -24.67
N LYS A 646 -6.68 -31.97 -25.89
CA LYS A 646 -6.34 -31.06 -26.98
C LYS A 646 -7.17 -29.78 -26.95
N GLN A 647 -8.42 -29.85 -26.48
CA GLN A 647 -9.36 -28.73 -26.58
C GLN A 647 -9.39 -27.81 -25.36
N LEU A 648 -9.03 -28.31 -24.17
CA LEU A 648 -9.00 -27.54 -22.91
C LEU A 648 -7.63 -26.90 -22.67
N THR A 649 -7.60 -25.81 -21.89
CA THR A 649 -6.34 -25.32 -21.31
C THR A 649 -5.75 -26.34 -20.34
N GLU A 650 -4.43 -26.30 -20.13
CA GLU A 650 -3.73 -27.24 -19.23
C GLU A 650 -4.31 -27.23 -17.80
N LYS A 651 -4.59 -26.04 -17.26
CA LYS A 651 -5.21 -25.88 -15.93
C LYS A 651 -6.63 -26.44 -15.87
N ASN A 652 -7.44 -26.19 -16.89
CA ASN A 652 -8.79 -26.73 -16.97
C ASN A 652 -8.79 -28.26 -17.10
N PHE A 653 -7.84 -28.80 -17.86
CA PHE A 653 -7.66 -30.25 -17.98
C PHE A 653 -7.25 -30.89 -16.65
N ASP A 654 -6.33 -30.26 -15.91
CA ASP A 654 -5.95 -30.71 -14.57
C ASP A 654 -7.13 -30.63 -13.57
N THR A 655 -7.96 -29.60 -13.70
CA THR A 655 -9.19 -29.45 -12.90
C THR A 655 -10.19 -30.57 -13.22
N LEU A 656 -10.37 -30.92 -14.49
CA LEU A 656 -11.20 -32.05 -14.92
C LEU A 656 -10.68 -33.38 -14.36
N LEU A 657 -9.36 -33.62 -14.44
CA LEU A 657 -8.74 -34.82 -13.87
C LEU A 657 -8.92 -34.90 -12.36
N THR A 658 -8.85 -33.77 -11.66
CA THR A 658 -9.09 -33.68 -10.22
C THR A 658 -10.53 -34.10 -9.88
N VAL A 659 -11.53 -33.60 -10.62
CA VAL A 659 -12.94 -33.97 -10.44
C VAL A 659 -13.16 -35.47 -10.71
N ILE A 660 -12.60 -35.99 -11.82
CA ILE A 660 -12.69 -37.42 -12.17
C ILE A 660 -12.08 -38.29 -11.08
N SER A 661 -10.88 -37.94 -10.62
CA SER A 661 -10.14 -38.70 -9.60
C SER A 661 -10.87 -38.74 -8.26
N ALA A 662 -11.42 -37.60 -7.82
CA ALA A 662 -12.20 -37.50 -6.60
C ALA A 662 -13.48 -38.37 -6.67
N GLU A 663 -14.18 -38.36 -7.80
CA GLU A 663 -15.40 -39.16 -8.01
C GLU A 663 -15.11 -40.67 -8.13
N ILE A 664 -14.05 -41.07 -8.83
CA ILE A 664 -13.62 -42.47 -8.90
C ILE A 664 -13.28 -42.96 -7.49
N SER A 665 -12.46 -42.22 -6.76
CA SER A 665 -12.06 -42.60 -5.40
C SER A 665 -13.27 -42.74 -4.47
N ASN A 666 -14.15 -41.74 -4.45
CA ASN A 666 -15.34 -41.76 -3.59
C ASN A 666 -16.32 -42.90 -3.93
N ARG A 667 -16.53 -43.19 -5.22
CA ARG A 667 -17.45 -44.27 -5.63
C ARG A 667 -16.88 -45.65 -5.41
N LEU A 668 -15.59 -45.83 -5.69
CA LEU A 668 -14.90 -47.10 -5.45
C LEU A 668 -14.84 -47.37 -3.95
N TYR A 669 -14.57 -46.37 -3.13
CA TYR A 669 -14.63 -46.47 -1.67
C TYR A 669 -16.00 -46.94 -1.17
N LYS A 670 -17.09 -46.35 -1.68
CA LYS A 670 -18.46 -46.79 -1.36
C LYS A 670 -18.78 -48.20 -1.88
N ALA A 671 -18.18 -48.62 -2.98
CA ALA A 671 -18.37 -49.96 -3.55
C ALA A 671 -17.73 -51.06 -2.69
N LEU A 672 -16.62 -50.76 -1.98
CA LEU A 672 -15.96 -51.71 -1.08
C LEU A 672 -16.93 -52.27 -0.01
N PHE A 673 -17.85 -51.46 0.49
CA PHE A 673 -18.83 -51.89 1.51
C PHE A 673 -19.86 -52.92 1.01
N LYS A 674 -19.90 -53.21 -0.28
CA LYS A 674 -20.87 -54.14 -0.90
C LYS A 674 -20.25 -55.48 -1.29
N CYS A 675 -18.94 -55.64 -1.09
CA CYS A 675 -18.16 -56.76 -1.61
C CYS A 675 -17.46 -57.49 -0.45
N LEU A 676 -17.31 -58.81 -0.57
CA LEU A 676 -16.52 -59.63 0.36
C LEU A 676 -15.14 -59.87 -0.23
N PHE A 677 -14.08 -59.75 0.58
CA PHE A 677 -12.69 -59.84 0.13
C PHE A 677 -11.94 -60.95 0.86
N ASN A 678 -11.11 -61.70 0.14
CA ASN A 678 -10.02 -62.50 0.72
C ASN A 678 -8.66 -61.81 0.47
N LYS A 679 -7.56 -62.38 0.98
CA LYS A 679 -6.21 -61.80 0.82
C LYS A 679 -5.84 -61.54 -0.64
N PHE A 680 -6.12 -62.51 -1.51
CA PHE A 680 -5.85 -62.40 -2.93
C PHE A 680 -6.69 -61.30 -3.59
N GLY A 681 -7.94 -61.12 -3.16
CA GLY A 681 -8.80 -60.00 -3.53
C GLY A 681 -8.28 -58.64 -3.05
N GLY A 682 -7.71 -58.58 -1.85
CA GLY A 682 -7.03 -57.40 -1.31
C GLY A 682 -5.80 -56.99 -2.12
N PHE A 683 -4.97 -57.98 -2.49
CA PHE A 683 -3.81 -57.75 -3.35
C PHE A 683 -4.21 -57.28 -4.75
N GLN A 684 -5.25 -57.88 -5.34
CA GLN A 684 -5.79 -57.47 -6.63
C GLN A 684 -6.37 -56.04 -6.57
N LEU A 685 -7.04 -55.67 -5.49
CA LEU A 685 -7.54 -54.32 -5.26
C LEU A 685 -6.40 -53.29 -5.20
N ASP A 686 -5.33 -53.56 -4.42
CA ASP A 686 -4.17 -52.66 -4.36
C ASP A 686 -3.50 -52.50 -5.73
N ARG A 687 -3.34 -53.60 -6.49
CA ARG A 687 -2.77 -53.57 -7.84
C ARG A 687 -3.61 -52.73 -8.81
N GLU A 688 -4.94 -52.88 -8.78
CA GLU A 688 -5.86 -52.14 -9.64
C GLU A 688 -5.93 -50.65 -9.29
N VAL A 689 -5.98 -50.32 -7.99
CA VAL A 689 -5.95 -48.92 -7.53
C VAL A 689 -4.63 -48.26 -7.94
N ARG A 690 -3.49 -48.96 -7.82
CA ARG A 690 -2.19 -48.45 -8.32
C ARG A 690 -2.18 -48.25 -9.83
N ALA A 691 -2.77 -49.16 -10.61
CA ALA A 691 -2.87 -49.02 -12.05
C ALA A 691 -3.70 -47.78 -12.45
N ILE A 692 -4.83 -47.54 -11.78
CA ILE A 692 -5.65 -46.33 -11.99
C ILE A 692 -4.87 -45.07 -11.64
N ILE A 693 -4.17 -45.05 -10.49
CA ILE A 693 -3.33 -43.91 -10.08
C ILE A 693 -2.23 -43.65 -11.10
N ASN A 694 -1.53 -44.69 -11.54
CA ASN A 694 -0.44 -44.59 -12.51
C ASN A 694 -0.93 -44.06 -13.86
N PHE A 695 -2.10 -44.51 -14.31
CA PHE A 695 -2.75 -44.02 -15.52
C PHE A 695 -3.13 -42.53 -15.42
N LEU A 696 -3.76 -42.11 -14.32
CA LEU A 696 -4.13 -40.70 -14.13
C LEU A 696 -2.89 -39.80 -14.03
N THR A 697 -1.84 -40.28 -13.36
CA THR A 697 -0.56 -39.55 -13.20
C THR A 697 0.24 -39.51 -14.51
N SER A 698 0.14 -40.52 -15.38
CA SER A 698 0.85 -40.52 -16.66
C SER A 698 0.22 -39.55 -17.67
N ILE A 699 -1.07 -39.28 -17.55
CA ILE A 699 -1.81 -38.34 -18.41
C ILE A 699 -1.50 -36.88 -18.07
N SER A 700 -1.37 -36.56 -16.77
CA SER A 700 -0.92 -35.26 -16.28
C SER A 700 0.10 -35.40 -15.15
N PRO A 701 1.41 -35.19 -15.43
CA PRO A 701 2.47 -35.32 -14.44
C PRO A 701 2.55 -34.13 -13.46
N THR A 702 1.85 -33.02 -13.73
CA THR A 702 1.89 -31.77 -12.95
C THR A 702 1.12 -31.82 -11.64
N THR A 703 0.13 -32.72 -11.51
CA THR A 703 -0.73 -32.79 -10.33
C THR A 703 -0.29 -33.87 -9.32
N ILE A 704 0.67 -33.52 -8.46
CA ILE A 704 1.12 -34.34 -7.32
C ILE A 704 -0.06 -34.70 -6.38
N THR A 705 -1.09 -33.83 -6.34
CA THR A 705 -2.31 -33.96 -5.53
C THR A 705 -3.25 -35.08 -5.96
N LEU A 706 -3.13 -35.65 -7.17
CA LEU A 706 -4.03 -36.74 -7.61
C LEU A 706 -3.88 -38.00 -6.76
N ARG A 707 -2.67 -38.30 -6.30
CA ARG A 707 -2.39 -39.48 -5.46
C ARG A 707 -3.08 -39.40 -4.11
N GLU A 708 -3.24 -38.19 -3.56
CA GLU A 708 -3.84 -37.97 -2.25
C GLU A 708 -5.32 -38.34 -2.21
N TYR A 709 -6.05 -38.19 -3.31
CA TYR A 709 -7.45 -38.60 -3.40
C TYR A 709 -7.64 -40.11 -3.21
N PHE A 710 -6.65 -40.93 -3.58
CA PHE A 710 -6.70 -42.38 -3.46
C PHE A 710 -6.08 -42.92 -2.17
N SER A 711 -5.57 -42.06 -1.28
CA SER A 711 -4.93 -42.47 -0.02
C SER A 711 -5.80 -43.39 0.84
N LYS A 712 -7.12 -43.12 0.91
CA LYS A 712 -8.09 -43.99 1.62
C LYS A 712 -8.15 -45.40 1.04
N LEU A 713 -8.18 -45.50 -0.28
CA LEU A 713 -8.26 -46.77 -1.00
C LEU A 713 -6.95 -47.55 -0.91
N LYS A 714 -5.81 -46.86 -1.01
CA LYS A 714 -4.49 -47.46 -0.82
C LYS A 714 -4.33 -48.00 0.61
N PHE A 715 -4.75 -47.24 1.61
CA PHE A 715 -4.74 -47.67 3.01
C PHE A 715 -5.55 -48.94 3.22
N ILE A 716 -6.78 -49.01 2.69
CA ILE A 716 -7.64 -50.21 2.79
C ILE A 716 -7.06 -51.38 1.99
N GLY A 717 -6.55 -51.12 0.78
CA GLY A 717 -5.92 -52.14 -0.05
C GLY A 717 -4.76 -52.83 0.67
N VAL A 718 -3.92 -52.07 1.39
CA VAL A 718 -2.86 -52.62 2.22
C VAL A 718 -3.41 -53.40 3.42
N ILE A 719 -4.44 -52.88 4.12
CA ILE A 719 -5.06 -53.60 5.24
C ILE A 719 -5.59 -54.98 4.82
N PHE A 720 -6.25 -55.08 3.66
CA PHE A 720 -6.76 -56.36 3.14
C PHE A 720 -5.65 -57.30 2.64
N THR A 721 -4.37 -56.93 2.73
CA THR A 721 -3.22 -57.80 2.43
C THR A 721 -2.48 -58.32 3.67
N LEU A 722 -2.78 -57.77 4.86
CA LEU A 722 -2.09 -58.12 6.11
C LEU A 722 -2.73 -59.36 6.77
N GLU A 723 -1.88 -60.26 7.26
CA GLU A 723 -2.31 -61.55 7.83
C GLU A 723 -2.48 -61.49 9.37
N ASN A 724 -1.64 -60.70 10.05
CA ASN A 724 -1.58 -60.68 11.49
C ASN A 724 -2.32 -59.49 12.10
N ILE A 725 -3.12 -59.75 13.14
CA ILE A 725 -3.86 -58.71 13.90
C ILE A 725 -2.91 -57.65 14.48
N ASN A 726 -1.71 -58.06 14.87
CA ASN A 726 -0.68 -57.15 15.38
C ASN A 726 -0.13 -56.24 14.28
N GLU A 727 0.11 -56.77 13.07
CA GLU A 727 0.55 -55.96 11.91
C GLU A 727 -0.53 -54.97 11.48
N ILE A 728 -1.80 -55.35 11.55
CA ILE A 728 -2.93 -54.46 11.28
C ILE A 728 -2.96 -53.33 12.32
N ASN A 729 -2.84 -53.63 13.62
CA ASN A 729 -2.78 -52.62 14.68
C ASN A 729 -1.54 -51.70 14.55
N ASP A 730 -0.37 -52.26 14.26
CA ASP A 730 0.88 -51.50 14.08
C ASP A 730 0.80 -50.57 12.85
N TYR A 731 0.18 -51.04 11.77
CA TYR A 731 -0.03 -50.23 10.56
C TYR A 731 -1.07 -49.12 10.77
N ILE A 732 -2.15 -49.37 11.53
CA ILE A 732 -3.15 -48.36 11.91
C ILE A 732 -2.52 -47.27 12.79
N HIS A 733 -1.62 -47.64 13.71
CA HIS A 733 -1.01 -46.70 14.67
C HIS A 733 0.31 -46.06 14.21
N SER A 734 0.80 -46.35 13.01
CA SER A 734 2.01 -45.73 12.46
C SER A 734 1.83 -44.21 12.22
N GLU A 735 2.79 -43.38 12.67
CA GLU A 735 2.73 -41.91 12.64
C GLU A 735 2.54 -41.32 11.22
N GLY A 736 2.91 -42.05 10.16
CA GLY A 736 2.66 -41.63 8.76
C GLY A 736 1.24 -41.91 8.25
N ASN A 737 0.50 -42.81 8.89
CA ASN A 737 -0.84 -43.24 8.50
C ASN A 737 -1.95 -42.50 9.27
N TYR A 738 -1.60 -41.70 10.27
CA TYR A 738 -2.54 -40.82 10.98
C TYR A 738 -3.20 -39.77 10.06
N ASN A 739 -2.54 -39.38 8.96
CA ASN A 739 -3.15 -38.56 7.91
C ASN A 739 -4.11 -39.35 6.99
N ALA A 740 -3.98 -40.68 6.94
CA ALA A 740 -4.88 -41.59 6.21
C ALA A 740 -6.16 -41.95 7.01
N LEU A 741 -6.21 -41.62 8.31
CA LEU A 741 -7.34 -41.77 9.24
C LEU A 741 -8.56 -40.88 8.93
N ARG A 742 -8.71 -40.40 7.69
CA ARG A 742 -9.97 -39.82 7.19
C ARG A 742 -11.11 -40.86 7.04
N VAL A 743 -10.86 -42.11 7.43
CA VAL A 743 -11.85 -43.19 7.49
C VAL A 743 -12.34 -43.28 8.93
N ASN A 744 -13.66 -43.20 9.13
CA ASN A 744 -14.24 -43.28 10.46
C ASN A 744 -13.93 -44.66 11.09
N PRO A 745 -13.55 -44.76 12.38
CA PRO A 745 -13.37 -46.05 13.07
C PRO A 745 -14.52 -47.04 12.85
N ASN A 746 -15.75 -46.53 12.78
CA ASN A 746 -16.94 -47.34 12.50
C ASN A 746 -17.00 -47.86 11.05
N GLU A 747 -16.57 -47.05 10.08
CA GLU A 747 -16.46 -47.44 8.67
C GLU A 747 -15.37 -48.49 8.48
N LEU A 748 -14.24 -48.35 9.19
CA LEU A 748 -13.16 -49.32 9.16
C LEU A 748 -13.57 -50.66 9.78
N HIS A 749 -14.28 -50.65 10.91
CA HIS A 749 -14.88 -51.86 11.49
C HIS A 749 -15.85 -52.56 10.52
N GLN A 750 -16.67 -51.81 9.79
CA GLN A 750 -17.58 -52.37 8.80
C GLN A 750 -16.84 -52.98 7.60
N LEU A 751 -15.76 -52.35 7.14
CA LEU A 751 -14.92 -52.88 6.06
C LEU A 751 -14.14 -54.14 6.48
N LEU A 752 -13.59 -54.15 7.70
CA LEU A 752 -12.89 -55.32 8.24
C LEU A 752 -13.81 -56.52 8.43
N ARG A 753 -15.11 -56.28 8.68
CA ARG A 753 -16.12 -57.36 8.74
C ARG A 753 -16.37 -58.02 7.38
N LEU A 754 -16.07 -57.34 6.28
CA LEU A 754 -16.23 -57.85 4.92
C LEU A 754 -15.00 -58.64 4.45
N TYR A 755 -13.94 -58.73 5.26
CA TYR A 755 -12.75 -59.53 5.00
C TYR A 755 -12.95 -60.95 5.53
N SER A 756 -12.99 -61.94 4.64
CA SER A 756 -13.42 -63.32 4.94
C SER A 756 -12.45 -64.10 5.82
N GLU A 757 -11.19 -63.67 5.92
CA GLU A 757 -10.14 -64.32 6.71
C GLU A 757 -10.05 -63.82 8.17
N LEU A 758 -10.78 -62.75 8.53
CA LEU A 758 -10.86 -62.24 9.90
C LEU A 758 -12.06 -62.84 10.65
N SER A 759 -11.80 -63.52 11.78
CA SER A 759 -12.88 -64.06 12.61
C SER A 759 -13.57 -62.96 13.43
N THR A 760 -14.83 -63.18 13.83
CA THR A 760 -15.59 -62.23 14.68
C THR A 760 -14.94 -61.95 16.04
N ASN A 761 -14.05 -62.84 16.50
CA ASN A 761 -13.29 -62.67 17.74
C ASN A 761 -12.02 -61.84 17.54
N ASP A 762 -11.45 -61.84 16.34
CA ASP A 762 -10.26 -61.07 15.99
C ASP A 762 -10.60 -59.60 15.72
N LEU A 763 -11.79 -59.33 15.18
CA LEU A 763 -12.34 -57.98 15.03
C LEU A 763 -12.51 -57.23 16.37
N ARG A 764 -12.68 -57.96 17.50
CA ARG A 764 -12.77 -57.36 18.85
C ARG A 764 -11.41 -57.02 19.47
N LYS A 765 -10.32 -57.56 18.92
CA LYS A 765 -8.94 -57.35 19.40
C LYS A 765 -8.23 -56.20 18.68
N ILE A 766 -8.80 -55.70 17.59
CA ILE A 766 -8.30 -54.51 16.87
C ILE A 766 -8.68 -53.27 17.71
N LYS A 767 -7.68 -52.48 18.10
CA LYS A 767 -7.88 -51.25 18.88
C LYS A 767 -8.00 -50.08 17.92
N LEU A 768 -9.23 -49.67 17.62
CA LEU A 768 -9.53 -48.53 16.73
C LEU A 768 -9.69 -47.21 17.47
#